data_AF-A0A5J4XHW8-F1
#
_entry.id   AF-A0A5J4XHW8-F1
#
_cell.length_a   1.000
_cell.length_b   1.000
_cell.length_c   1.000
_cell.angle_alpha   90.00
_cell.angle_beta   90.00
_cell.angle_gamma   90.00
#
_symmetry.space_group_name_H-M   'P 1'
#
loop_
_entity.id
_entity.type
_entity.pdbx_description
1 polymer ?
#
loop_
_entity_poly.entity_id
_entity_poly.type
_entity_poly.pdbx_seq_one_letter_code
_entity_poly.pdbx_strand_id
1 'polypeptide(L)'
;MVDNKIWGMAAIAVAAMILLVATGPPLSQLKLSVILAGTKGSFGDTHAHLSSGHDIPLLGWGSFHASAEDAVTAVQDAVLAGFRHVDTAKAYGNEEGIGNGLAKLFSEGTAKREDLFVTSKLWNDDHAPSAVLPALETSLSKLQLDYLDLYLIHWPSSLEAGPQVVPPFNEIWAVMESLVDRGLVRSIGVSNFSPEKLQILLKTARIRPAVNQVEVHCHWRNDRTVEWCKKEGIHVTAYAPLSSPQTMCLEHKDVPNLLKDKAVASIAAKHGKTVAQTLLRWGLQHGTSVIPKSTNPKHSQENQGAWGWQLPQEDYDTLSSMDFQLRYFDGGFVMNENGPYRSCEDLSGARDTDAVQAVKAAIKAGFRHIDDAEMYGNEEAIGQGIQELIRAGNVKRKDLFIVSKLGNNHHAPDAVLPAVQASLSKLQLKYLDLYHIHWPNSEEAGPEVVPPFNETWAAMESLVDRGLVRSIGVSNFSPEKIQTLLETARIRPAVNQVEVHCHFRNERVIAWCKKEGIHVTAYAPLSSPQTMSSMKKTVPNLLQDAEVAHIAKKNGKTVAQTLLRWGLQHGTSVIPKSSNPKHSQDNQGAWGWTLPQEDYDVLSSKKFQLKYFDGGFVMNKKGPYKTYEDLWNEPQP
;
A
#
# COMPACT_ATOMS: atom_id res chain seq x y z
N MET A 1 36.11 59.85 21.26
CA MET A 1 34.83 60.57 21.10
C MET A 1 33.75 59.52 20.94
N VAL A 2 33.07 59.26 22.04
CA VAL A 2 31.89 58.38 22.16
C VAL A 2 30.70 59.19 21.64
N ASP A 3 29.82 58.63 20.81
CA ASP A 3 28.57 59.33 20.47
C ASP A 3 27.35 58.41 20.30
N ASN A 4 26.65 58.22 21.42
CA ASN A 4 25.26 58.61 21.68
C ASN A 4 24.10 58.25 20.73
N LYS A 5 24.28 57.50 19.65
CA LYS A 5 23.13 57.14 18.78
C LYS A 5 22.39 55.85 19.16
N ILE A 6 23.00 54.96 19.95
CA ILE A 6 22.40 53.65 20.26
C ILE A 6 21.53 53.69 21.53
N TRP A 7 21.77 54.64 22.45
CA TRP A 7 20.98 54.76 23.69
C TRP A 7 19.71 55.60 23.55
N GLY A 8 19.61 56.45 22.51
CA GLY A 8 18.42 57.28 22.27
C GLY A 8 17.18 56.49 21.81
N MET A 9 17.35 55.42 21.03
CA MET A 9 16.22 54.64 20.52
C MET A 9 15.65 53.64 21.54
N ALA A 10 16.49 53.12 22.43
CA ALA A 10 16.04 52.24 23.51
C ALA A 10 15.22 53.01 24.58
N ALA A 11 15.59 54.25 24.86
CA ALA A 11 14.85 55.10 25.81
C ALA A 11 13.47 55.53 25.28
N ILE A 12 13.33 55.76 23.97
CA ILE A 12 12.05 56.12 23.35
C ILE A 12 11.08 54.93 23.32
N ALA A 13 11.58 53.71 23.08
CA ALA A 13 10.76 52.49 23.08
C ALA A 13 10.23 52.14 24.49
N VAL A 14 11.04 52.34 25.53
CA VAL A 14 10.63 52.08 26.93
C VAL A 14 9.67 53.17 27.43
N ALA A 15 9.86 54.44 27.06
CA ALA A 15 8.92 55.50 27.39
C ALA A 15 7.56 55.35 26.69
N ALA A 16 7.53 54.86 25.44
CA ALA A 16 6.29 54.57 24.71
C ALA A 16 5.51 53.38 25.30
N MET A 17 6.20 52.35 25.80
CA MET A 17 5.54 51.24 26.52
C MET A 17 4.99 51.66 27.89
N ILE A 18 5.65 52.57 28.60
CA ILE A 18 5.18 53.05 29.91
C ILE A 18 3.96 53.99 29.75
N LEU A 19 3.87 54.76 28.66
CA LEU A 19 2.69 55.61 28.41
C LEU A 19 1.44 54.82 27.96
N LEU A 20 1.61 53.69 27.25
CA LEU A 20 0.47 52.88 26.79
C LEU A 20 -0.24 52.12 27.92
N VAL A 21 0.43 51.89 29.06
CA VAL A 21 -0.14 51.20 30.22
C VAL A 21 -0.95 52.16 31.11
N ALA A 22 -0.80 53.49 30.95
CA ALA A 22 -1.41 54.46 31.87
C ALA A 22 -2.74 55.08 31.39
N THR A 23 -3.14 54.99 30.11
CA THR A 23 -4.34 55.70 29.61
C THR A 23 -5.17 54.97 28.52
N GLY A 24 -4.97 53.66 28.30
CA GLY A 24 -5.74 52.89 27.30
C GLY A 24 -7.05 52.27 27.83
N PRO A 25 -8.10 52.11 26.99
CA PRO A 25 -9.39 51.52 27.40
C PRO A 25 -9.26 50.02 27.75
N PRO A 26 -10.24 49.41 28.44
CA PRO A 26 -10.12 48.04 28.94
C PRO A 26 -9.93 47.02 27.81
N LEU A 27 -9.14 45.98 28.11
CA LEU A 27 -8.66 44.89 27.22
C LEU A 27 -9.73 44.04 26.51
N SER A 28 -11.01 44.41 26.55
CA SER A 28 -12.12 43.65 25.94
C SER A 28 -12.49 44.08 24.51
N GLN A 29 -11.77 45.03 23.88
CA GLN A 29 -12.10 45.52 22.53
C GLN A 29 -10.95 45.54 21.50
N LEU A 30 -9.81 44.92 21.78
CA LEU A 30 -8.75 44.75 20.76
C LEU A 30 -9.18 43.66 19.75
N LYS A 31 -9.74 44.09 18.62
CA LYS A 31 -9.99 43.25 17.44
C LYS A 31 -8.73 42.46 17.08
N LEU A 32 -8.87 41.14 16.99
CA LEU A 32 -7.87 40.12 16.65
C LEU A 32 -7.33 40.24 15.20
N SER A 33 -7.00 41.45 14.74
CA SER A 33 -6.65 41.75 13.34
C SER A 33 -5.20 42.19 13.13
N VAL A 34 -4.33 42.10 14.15
CA VAL A 34 -2.94 42.61 14.07
C VAL A 34 -1.85 41.55 14.28
N ILE A 35 -2.17 40.26 14.52
CA ILE A 35 -1.14 39.22 14.70
C ILE A 35 -0.60 38.66 13.36
N LEU A 36 -1.23 38.96 12.21
CA LEU A 36 -0.74 38.50 10.88
C LEU A 36 0.16 39.51 10.15
N ALA A 37 0.38 40.71 10.70
CA ALA A 37 1.16 41.76 10.05
C ALA A 37 2.53 41.92 10.73
N GLY A 38 3.39 40.90 10.66
CA GLY A 38 4.62 40.97 11.44
C GLY A 38 5.76 40.00 11.18
N THR A 39 5.84 39.29 10.05
CA THR A 39 7.10 38.69 9.55
C THR A 39 6.94 38.25 8.09
N LYS A 40 7.39 39.08 7.13
CA LYS A 40 7.60 38.64 5.75
C LYS A 40 8.88 37.78 5.68
N GLY A 41 8.76 36.52 6.08
CA GLY A 41 9.62 35.43 5.61
C GLY A 41 8.75 34.51 4.77
N SER A 42 9.17 34.14 3.56
CA SER A 42 8.38 33.32 2.64
C SER A 42 8.15 31.91 3.20
N PHE A 43 7.01 31.66 3.84
CA PHE A 43 6.68 30.36 4.42
C PHE A 43 5.41 29.78 3.80
N GLY A 44 5.52 29.29 2.56
CA GLY A 44 4.57 28.40 1.87
C GLY A 44 3.22 29.00 1.47
N ASP A 45 2.61 28.44 0.43
CA ASP A 45 1.22 28.75 0.08
C ASP A 45 0.29 28.25 1.20
N THR A 46 -0.68 29.06 1.60
CA THR A 46 -1.72 28.66 2.58
C THR A 46 -2.86 27.88 1.91
N HIS A 47 -2.86 27.84 0.58
CA HIS A 47 -3.89 27.23 -0.25
C HIS A 47 -3.23 26.40 -1.36
N ALA A 48 -3.95 25.41 -1.89
CA ALA A 48 -3.61 24.75 -3.15
C ALA A 48 -4.63 25.11 -4.22
N HIS A 49 -4.17 25.28 -5.46
CA HIS A 49 -5.04 25.51 -6.61
C HIS A 49 -5.58 24.18 -7.14
N LEU A 50 -6.89 24.00 -7.11
CA LEU A 50 -7.56 22.80 -7.61
C LEU A 50 -7.70 22.84 -9.14
N SER A 51 -7.80 21.67 -9.75
CA SER A 51 -8.08 21.54 -11.20
C SER A 51 -9.44 22.11 -11.63
N SER A 52 -10.35 22.34 -10.68
CA SER A 52 -11.62 23.04 -10.88
C SER A 52 -11.47 24.57 -10.98
N GLY A 53 -10.27 25.12 -10.73
CA GLY A 53 -10.01 26.57 -10.73
C GLY A 53 -10.29 27.28 -9.40
N HIS A 54 -10.64 26.52 -8.35
CA HIS A 54 -10.85 27.04 -6.99
C HIS A 54 -9.66 26.75 -6.08
N ASP A 55 -9.46 27.55 -5.04
CA ASP A 55 -8.40 27.35 -4.06
C ASP A 55 -8.91 26.63 -2.81
N ILE A 56 -8.21 25.59 -2.36
CA ILE A 56 -8.50 24.87 -1.12
C ILE A 56 -7.52 25.30 -0.01
N PRO A 57 -7.99 25.73 1.18
CA PRO A 57 -7.10 25.97 2.32
C PRO A 57 -6.42 24.68 2.76
N LEU A 58 -5.09 24.73 2.91
CA LEU A 58 -4.29 23.52 3.18
C LEU A 58 -4.44 23.00 4.61
N LEU A 59 -4.94 23.80 5.56
CA LEU A 59 -5.25 23.36 6.92
C LEU A 59 -6.76 23.50 7.17
N GLY A 60 -7.45 22.37 7.28
CA GLY A 60 -8.88 22.31 7.58
C GLY A 60 -9.18 21.66 8.93
N TRP A 61 -10.40 21.85 9.41
CA TRP A 61 -10.90 21.19 10.62
C TRP A 61 -11.77 20.00 10.22
N GLY A 62 -11.40 18.80 10.67
CA GLY A 62 -12.20 17.59 10.46
C GLY A 62 -13.24 17.38 11.56
N SER A 63 -14.42 16.85 11.22
CA SER A 63 -15.52 16.66 12.18
C SER A 63 -15.78 15.20 12.60
N PHE A 64 -15.07 14.22 12.05
CA PHE A 64 -15.32 12.80 12.33
C PHE A 64 -15.23 12.48 13.84
N HIS A 65 -16.21 11.73 14.38
CA HIS A 65 -16.37 11.45 15.82
C HIS A 65 -16.61 12.69 16.71
N ALA A 66 -17.04 13.84 16.17
CA ALA A 66 -17.73 14.85 16.98
C ALA A 66 -19.22 14.51 17.03
N SER A 67 -19.84 14.56 18.22
CA SER A 67 -21.30 14.46 18.30
C SER A 67 -21.95 15.66 17.61
N ALA A 68 -23.24 15.57 17.27
CA ALA A 68 -23.97 16.69 16.69
C ALA A 68 -23.97 17.90 17.64
N GLU A 69 -24.08 17.67 18.95
CA GLU A 69 -24.07 18.72 19.97
C GLU A 69 -22.70 19.39 20.07
N ASP A 70 -21.62 18.62 20.15
CA ASP A 70 -20.26 19.16 20.26
C ASP A 70 -19.82 19.88 18.98
N ALA A 71 -20.35 19.45 17.82
CA ALA A 71 -19.98 20.03 16.53
C ALA A 71 -20.38 21.52 16.40
N VAL A 72 -21.44 21.96 17.10
CA VAL A 72 -21.90 23.36 17.09
C VAL A 72 -20.82 24.31 17.60
N THR A 73 -20.25 23.99 18.77
CA THR A 73 -19.22 24.83 19.40
C THR A 73 -17.85 24.57 18.78
N ALA A 74 -17.53 23.32 18.42
CA ALA A 74 -16.24 22.97 17.85
C ALA A 74 -15.98 23.66 16.50
N VAL A 75 -16.99 23.80 15.63
CA VAL A 75 -16.83 24.56 14.37
C VAL A 75 -16.65 26.06 14.62
N GLN A 76 -17.35 26.63 15.61
CA GLN A 76 -17.17 28.02 16.02
C GLN A 76 -15.75 28.27 16.50
N ASP A 77 -15.27 27.43 17.41
CA ASP A 77 -13.91 27.50 17.96
C ASP A 77 -12.84 27.34 16.87
N ALA A 78 -13.06 26.44 15.90
CA ALA A 78 -12.16 26.28 14.77
C ALA A 78 -12.11 27.53 13.89
N VAL A 79 -13.25 28.11 13.52
CA VAL A 79 -13.30 29.33 12.69
C VAL A 79 -12.67 30.52 13.43
N LEU A 80 -12.93 30.66 14.72
CA LEU A 80 -12.32 31.67 15.59
C LEU A 80 -10.81 31.48 15.77
N ALA A 81 -10.33 30.23 15.78
CA ALA A 81 -8.90 29.92 15.80
C ALA A 81 -8.21 30.27 14.47
N GLY A 82 -8.96 30.43 13.37
CA GLY A 82 -8.43 30.82 12.06
C GLY A 82 -8.61 29.77 10.97
N PHE A 83 -9.29 28.66 11.23
CA PHE A 83 -9.62 27.70 10.18
C PHE A 83 -10.58 28.33 9.16
N ARG A 84 -10.33 28.06 7.89
CA ARG A 84 -11.20 28.46 6.76
C ARG A 84 -11.64 27.27 5.90
N HIS A 85 -11.32 26.05 6.33
CA HIS A 85 -11.75 24.82 5.69
C HIS A 85 -12.41 23.91 6.74
N VAL A 86 -13.63 23.46 6.48
CA VAL A 86 -14.42 22.54 7.31
C VAL A 86 -14.67 21.25 6.52
N ASP A 87 -14.24 20.11 7.05
CA ASP A 87 -14.49 18.79 6.46
C ASP A 87 -15.51 18.01 7.30
N THR A 88 -16.59 17.58 6.64
CA THR A 88 -17.66 16.77 7.24
C THR A 88 -18.17 15.71 6.27
N ALA A 89 -19.20 14.95 6.63
CA ALA A 89 -19.90 13.98 5.79
C ALA A 89 -21.28 13.61 6.36
N LYS A 90 -22.23 13.19 5.50
CA LYS A 90 -23.51 12.59 5.92
C LYS A 90 -23.32 11.51 6.98
N ALA A 91 -22.34 10.62 6.76
CA ALA A 91 -22.06 9.46 7.60
C ALA A 91 -21.62 9.80 9.03
N TYR A 92 -21.16 11.03 9.28
CA TYR A 92 -20.68 11.45 10.61
C TYR A 92 -21.82 11.84 11.54
N GLY A 93 -23.04 12.04 11.00
CA GLY A 93 -24.24 12.32 11.78
C GLY A 93 -24.26 13.70 12.46
N ASN A 94 -23.35 14.60 12.09
CA ASN A 94 -23.15 15.89 12.78
C ASN A 94 -23.28 17.13 11.88
N GLU A 95 -23.71 16.98 10.62
CA GLU A 95 -23.88 18.10 9.69
C GLU A 95 -24.84 19.17 10.20
N GLU A 96 -25.90 18.79 10.91
CA GLU A 96 -26.86 19.74 11.49
C GLU A 96 -26.24 20.62 12.59
N GLY A 97 -25.42 20.02 13.45
CA GLY A 97 -24.66 20.75 14.46
C GLY A 97 -23.68 21.74 13.84
N ILE A 98 -22.97 21.31 12.80
CA ILE A 98 -22.05 22.17 12.04
C ILE A 98 -22.83 23.32 11.39
N GLY A 99 -23.97 23.05 10.76
CA GLY A 99 -24.81 24.06 10.13
C GLY A 99 -25.30 25.13 11.11
N ASN A 100 -25.76 24.72 12.29
CA ASN A 100 -26.16 25.64 13.35
C ASN A 100 -24.99 26.53 13.81
N GLY A 101 -23.77 25.96 13.92
CA GLY A 101 -22.58 26.72 14.27
C GLY A 101 -22.17 27.73 13.20
N LEU A 102 -22.22 27.34 11.91
CA LEU A 102 -21.93 28.21 10.78
C LEU A 102 -22.97 29.34 10.65
N ALA A 103 -24.26 29.04 10.75
CA ALA A 103 -25.34 30.03 10.72
C ALA A 103 -25.16 31.10 11.79
N LYS A 104 -24.73 30.71 13.00
CA LYS A 104 -24.40 31.65 14.07
C LYS A 104 -23.22 32.55 13.70
N LEU A 105 -22.10 31.97 13.23
CA LEU A 105 -20.93 32.75 12.78
C LEU A 105 -21.28 33.76 11.68
N PHE A 106 -22.16 33.39 10.74
CA PHE A 106 -22.58 34.25 9.65
C PHE A 106 -23.49 35.39 10.14
N SER A 107 -24.50 35.07 10.96
CA SER A 107 -25.42 36.07 11.52
C SER A 107 -24.74 37.08 12.44
N GLU A 108 -23.68 36.67 13.16
CA GLU A 108 -22.85 37.56 13.98
C GLU A 108 -21.82 38.36 13.16
N GLY A 109 -21.66 38.05 11.86
CA GLY A 109 -20.66 38.67 10.99
C GLY A 109 -19.22 38.27 11.31
N THR A 110 -19.02 37.18 12.04
CA THR A 110 -17.70 36.62 12.40
C THR A 110 -17.00 36.01 11.19
N ALA A 111 -17.76 35.42 10.27
CA ALA A 111 -17.29 34.92 8.99
C ALA A 111 -18.33 35.19 7.90
N LYS A 112 -17.92 35.20 6.63
CA LYS A 112 -18.84 35.14 5.50
C LYS A 112 -18.79 33.76 4.86
N ARG A 113 -19.86 33.38 4.14
CA ARG A 113 -19.92 32.08 3.47
C ARG A 113 -18.79 31.93 2.46
N GLU A 114 -18.51 32.97 1.69
CA GLU A 114 -17.46 32.99 0.67
C GLU A 114 -16.03 32.95 1.23
N ASP A 115 -15.84 33.15 2.54
CA ASP A 115 -14.54 33.03 3.21
C ASP A 115 -14.25 31.59 3.67
N LEU A 116 -15.24 30.69 3.64
CA LEU A 116 -15.12 29.31 4.11
C LEU A 116 -15.15 28.32 2.94
N PHE A 117 -14.33 27.28 3.05
CA PHE A 117 -14.34 26.10 2.20
C PHE A 117 -15.01 24.94 2.94
N VAL A 118 -16.20 24.52 2.52
CA VAL A 118 -16.96 23.44 3.19
C VAL A 118 -17.00 22.19 2.32
N THR A 119 -16.51 21.08 2.87
CA THR A 119 -16.48 19.75 2.24
C THR A 119 -17.52 18.82 2.88
N SER A 120 -18.37 18.17 2.08
CA SER A 120 -19.18 17.01 2.52
C SER A 120 -19.00 15.82 1.56
N LYS A 121 -19.61 14.68 1.88
CA LYS A 121 -19.36 13.40 1.21
C LYS A 121 -20.65 12.60 1.02
N LEU A 122 -20.82 12.06 -0.19
CA LEU A 122 -21.86 11.11 -0.60
C LEU A 122 -21.58 9.75 0.06
N TRP A 123 -22.52 9.26 0.87
CA TRP A 123 -22.34 8.00 1.60
C TRP A 123 -22.70 6.77 0.75
N ASN A 124 -22.24 5.61 1.21
CA ASN A 124 -22.29 4.34 0.48
C ASN A 124 -23.72 3.82 0.20
N ASP A 125 -24.73 4.35 0.90
CA ASP A 125 -26.15 4.05 0.68
C ASP A 125 -26.80 4.89 -0.43
N ASP A 126 -26.15 5.97 -0.88
CA ASP A 126 -26.69 6.92 -1.86
C ASP A 126 -26.02 6.81 -3.25
N HIS A 127 -25.35 5.68 -3.53
CA HIS A 127 -24.62 5.46 -4.78
C HIS A 127 -25.51 5.13 -6.00
N ALA A 128 -26.83 5.05 -5.83
CA ALA A 128 -27.73 5.03 -6.97
C ALA A 128 -27.73 6.42 -7.64
N PRO A 129 -27.57 6.54 -8.98
CA PRO A 129 -27.53 7.85 -9.66
C PRO A 129 -28.72 8.77 -9.31
N SER A 130 -29.91 8.21 -9.13
CA SER A 130 -31.11 8.96 -8.73
C SER A 130 -31.09 9.47 -7.28
N ALA A 131 -30.24 8.93 -6.41
CA ALA A 131 -30.14 9.29 -4.99
C ALA A 131 -29.09 10.38 -4.72
N VAL A 132 -28.13 10.59 -5.64
CA VAL A 132 -27.00 11.52 -5.46
C VAL A 132 -27.46 12.95 -5.19
N LEU A 133 -28.42 13.47 -5.98
CA LEU A 133 -28.93 14.82 -5.80
C LEU A 133 -29.71 14.97 -4.47
N PRO A 134 -30.71 14.11 -4.16
CA PRO A 134 -31.38 14.16 -2.86
C PRO A 134 -30.44 14.09 -1.66
N ALA A 135 -29.36 13.30 -1.76
CA ALA A 135 -28.34 13.19 -0.72
C ALA A 135 -27.61 14.52 -0.50
N LEU A 136 -27.18 15.19 -1.58
CA LEU A 136 -26.58 16.53 -1.51
C LEU A 136 -27.56 17.56 -0.93
N GLU A 137 -28.80 17.60 -1.41
CA GLU A 137 -29.83 18.55 -0.93
C GLU A 137 -30.08 18.38 0.57
N THR A 138 -30.07 17.14 1.06
CA THR A 138 -30.14 16.84 2.49
C THR A 138 -28.95 17.42 3.25
N SER A 139 -27.72 17.22 2.77
CA SER A 139 -26.52 17.79 3.40
C SER A 139 -26.54 19.32 3.38
N LEU A 140 -26.90 19.94 2.25
CA LEU A 140 -27.04 21.41 2.14
C LEU A 140 -28.06 21.95 3.15
N SER A 141 -29.23 21.30 3.27
CA SER A 141 -30.26 21.68 4.24
C SER A 141 -29.75 21.57 5.69
N LYS A 142 -29.07 20.48 6.05
CA LYS A 142 -28.52 20.30 7.41
C LYS A 142 -27.41 21.31 7.73
N LEU A 143 -26.55 21.57 6.76
CA LEU A 143 -25.48 22.55 6.89
C LEU A 143 -25.98 24.00 6.81
N GLN A 144 -27.24 24.21 6.40
CA GLN A 144 -27.84 25.52 6.16
C GLN A 144 -27.03 26.34 5.13
N LEU A 145 -26.65 25.67 4.02
CA LEU A 145 -25.85 26.25 2.95
C LEU A 145 -26.56 26.12 1.61
N ASP A 146 -26.33 27.10 0.72
CA ASP A 146 -26.83 27.06 -0.66
C ASP A 146 -25.91 26.25 -1.60
N TYR A 147 -24.63 26.11 -1.24
CA TYR A 147 -23.63 25.36 -2.00
C TYR A 147 -22.53 24.78 -1.11
N LEU A 148 -21.86 23.72 -1.59
CA LEU A 148 -20.59 23.22 -1.04
C LEU A 148 -19.41 23.63 -1.91
N ASP A 149 -18.24 23.80 -1.30
CA ASP A 149 -17.01 24.04 -2.05
C ASP A 149 -16.46 22.74 -2.65
N LEU A 150 -16.68 21.62 -1.95
CA LEU A 150 -16.26 20.29 -2.38
C LEU A 150 -17.28 19.21 -1.96
N TYR A 151 -17.63 18.34 -2.89
CA TYR A 151 -18.44 17.14 -2.61
C TYR A 151 -17.73 15.88 -3.09
N LEU A 152 -17.57 14.90 -2.20
CA LEU A 152 -16.75 13.70 -2.45
C LEU A 152 -17.59 12.41 -2.48
N ILE A 153 -17.29 11.47 -3.38
CA ILE A 153 -17.66 10.06 -3.15
C ILE A 153 -16.89 9.55 -1.92
N HIS A 154 -17.57 9.10 -0.86
CA HIS A 154 -16.90 8.84 0.43
C HIS A 154 -16.04 7.57 0.43
N TRP A 155 -16.55 6.47 -0.13
CA TRP A 155 -15.79 5.24 -0.33
C TRP A 155 -16.12 4.62 -1.69
N PRO A 156 -15.19 3.87 -2.31
CA PRO A 156 -15.46 3.15 -3.54
C PRO A 156 -16.30 1.86 -3.32
N SER A 157 -17.31 1.90 -2.44
CA SER A 157 -18.12 0.74 -2.05
C SER A 157 -19.59 1.11 -1.86
N SER A 158 -20.50 0.22 -2.23
CA SER A 158 -21.89 0.25 -1.77
C SER A 158 -22.03 -0.49 -0.43
N LEU A 159 -23.19 -0.39 0.22
CA LEU A 159 -23.56 -1.22 1.39
C LEU A 159 -24.16 -2.59 1.00
N GLU A 160 -24.26 -2.89 -0.29
CA GLU A 160 -24.79 -4.16 -0.80
C GLU A 160 -23.77 -5.30 -0.60
N ALA A 161 -24.24 -6.55 -0.57
CA ALA A 161 -23.37 -7.72 -0.47
C ALA A 161 -23.00 -8.31 -1.85
N GLY A 162 -21.86 -9.02 -1.92
CA GLY A 162 -21.44 -9.76 -3.12
C GLY A 162 -20.90 -8.86 -4.25
N PRO A 163 -21.09 -9.21 -5.55
CA PRO A 163 -20.52 -8.46 -6.67
C PRO A 163 -20.99 -7.00 -6.77
N GLN A 164 -22.14 -6.67 -6.17
CA GLN A 164 -22.75 -5.34 -6.21
C GLN A 164 -22.09 -4.33 -5.24
N VAL A 165 -21.05 -4.76 -4.51
CA VAL A 165 -20.23 -3.93 -3.62
C VAL A 165 -19.51 -2.82 -4.39
N VAL A 166 -19.14 -3.00 -5.66
CA VAL A 166 -18.50 -1.94 -6.47
C VAL A 166 -19.61 -1.09 -7.12
N PRO A 167 -19.77 0.18 -6.73
CA PRO A 167 -20.82 1.01 -7.29
C PRO A 167 -20.46 1.48 -8.71
N PRO A 168 -21.45 1.86 -9.54
CA PRO A 168 -21.22 2.31 -10.91
C PRO A 168 -20.60 3.72 -10.93
N PHE A 169 -19.29 3.82 -10.69
CA PHE A 169 -18.57 5.10 -10.51
C PHE A 169 -18.86 6.12 -11.60
N ASN A 170 -18.88 5.69 -12.87
CA ASN A 170 -19.04 6.59 -14.01
C ASN A 170 -20.45 7.20 -14.06
N GLU A 171 -21.48 6.45 -13.66
CA GLU A 171 -22.87 6.94 -13.63
C GLU A 171 -23.08 7.90 -12.45
N ILE A 172 -22.54 7.57 -11.27
CA ILE A 172 -22.55 8.46 -10.10
C ILE A 172 -21.83 9.76 -10.43
N TRP A 173 -20.66 9.65 -11.05
CA TRP A 173 -19.85 10.80 -11.42
C TRP A 173 -20.56 11.72 -12.40
N ALA A 174 -21.21 11.18 -13.44
CA ALA A 174 -21.99 11.98 -14.37
C ALA A 174 -23.08 12.83 -13.66
N VAL A 175 -23.72 12.27 -12.63
CA VAL A 175 -24.66 13.04 -11.80
C VAL A 175 -23.92 14.10 -10.98
N MET A 176 -22.79 13.76 -10.34
CA MET A 176 -21.97 14.74 -9.61
C MET A 176 -21.49 15.90 -10.48
N GLU A 177 -21.14 15.66 -11.73
CA GLU A 177 -20.80 16.71 -12.69
C GLU A 177 -21.97 17.66 -12.95
N SER A 178 -23.20 17.12 -13.05
CA SER A 178 -24.40 17.96 -13.18
C SER A 178 -24.66 18.84 -11.96
N LEU A 179 -24.19 18.44 -10.76
CA LEU A 179 -24.27 19.27 -9.56
C LEU A 179 -23.37 20.51 -9.66
N VAL A 180 -22.21 20.37 -10.32
CA VAL A 180 -21.32 21.50 -10.64
C VAL A 180 -22.00 22.43 -11.63
N ASP A 181 -22.56 21.88 -12.71
CA ASP A 181 -23.25 22.68 -13.74
C ASP A 181 -24.44 23.48 -13.15
N ARG A 182 -25.07 22.94 -12.10
CA ARG A 182 -26.17 23.59 -11.36
C ARG A 182 -25.72 24.59 -10.30
N GLY A 183 -24.41 24.71 -10.05
CA GLY A 183 -23.85 25.60 -9.02
C GLY A 183 -24.09 25.15 -7.58
N LEU A 184 -24.53 23.92 -7.35
CA LEU A 184 -24.75 23.38 -5.99
C LEU A 184 -23.44 22.95 -5.32
N VAL A 185 -22.42 22.65 -6.13
CA VAL A 185 -21.07 22.33 -5.67
C VAL A 185 -20.06 23.04 -6.57
N ARG A 186 -18.99 23.59 -6.00
CA ARG A 186 -17.92 24.23 -6.80
C ARG A 186 -16.91 23.23 -7.35
N SER A 187 -16.61 22.21 -6.56
CA SER A 187 -15.68 21.14 -6.94
C SER A 187 -16.25 19.79 -6.56
N ILE A 188 -15.88 18.75 -7.31
CA ILE A 188 -16.21 17.36 -7.02
C ILE A 188 -14.95 16.52 -6.94
N GLY A 189 -14.97 15.49 -6.11
CA GLY A 189 -13.83 14.63 -5.88
C GLY A 189 -14.22 13.26 -5.35
N VAL A 190 -13.22 12.51 -4.90
CA VAL A 190 -13.41 11.18 -4.32
C VAL A 190 -12.64 11.05 -3.00
N SER A 191 -12.93 10.01 -2.24
CA SER A 191 -12.23 9.64 -1.01
C SER A 191 -12.00 8.14 -0.98
N ASN A 192 -10.83 7.72 -0.50
CA ASN A 192 -10.41 6.32 -0.43
C ASN A 192 -10.24 5.60 -1.78
N PHE A 193 -10.03 6.34 -2.89
CA PHE A 193 -9.79 5.73 -4.19
C PHE A 193 -8.31 5.42 -4.42
N SER A 194 -8.03 4.23 -4.97
CA SER A 194 -6.71 3.85 -5.48
C SER A 194 -6.46 4.42 -6.88
N PRO A 195 -5.21 4.47 -7.36
CA PRO A 195 -4.89 4.86 -8.73
C PRO A 195 -5.70 4.11 -9.78
N GLU A 196 -5.93 2.81 -9.60
CA GLU A 196 -6.67 1.96 -10.55
C GLU A 196 -8.15 2.37 -10.63
N LYS A 197 -8.75 2.67 -9.48
CA LYS A 197 -10.15 3.12 -9.41
C LYS A 197 -10.30 4.52 -10.03
N LEU A 198 -9.32 5.40 -9.80
CA LEU A 198 -9.28 6.71 -10.45
C LEU A 198 -9.11 6.59 -11.97
N GLN A 199 -8.28 5.67 -12.46
CA GLN A 199 -8.15 5.42 -13.90
C GLN A 199 -9.47 4.98 -14.53
N ILE A 200 -10.25 4.13 -13.85
CA ILE A 200 -11.58 3.73 -14.34
C ILE A 200 -12.48 4.97 -14.48
N LEU A 201 -12.52 5.81 -13.46
CA LEU A 201 -13.32 7.03 -13.43
C LEU A 201 -12.92 8.04 -14.52
N LEU A 202 -11.61 8.26 -14.68
CA LEU A 202 -11.05 9.22 -15.63
C LEU A 202 -11.32 8.86 -17.10
N LYS A 203 -11.69 7.61 -17.41
CA LYS A 203 -12.03 7.20 -18.78
C LYS A 203 -13.26 7.92 -19.34
N THR A 204 -14.18 8.33 -18.47
CA THR A 204 -15.46 8.94 -18.88
C THR A 204 -15.73 10.28 -18.23
N ALA A 205 -14.96 10.68 -17.22
CA ALA A 205 -15.11 11.96 -16.52
C ALA A 205 -14.87 13.15 -17.47
N ARG A 206 -15.89 14.00 -17.64
CA ARG A 206 -15.77 15.33 -18.26
C ARG A 206 -15.11 16.31 -17.30
N ILE A 207 -15.51 16.31 -16.03
CA ILE A 207 -14.87 17.07 -14.97
C ILE A 207 -13.98 16.10 -14.19
N ARG A 208 -12.67 16.34 -14.21
CA ARG A 208 -11.72 15.49 -13.47
C ARG A 208 -11.92 15.69 -11.95
N PRO A 209 -11.72 14.65 -11.11
CA PRO A 209 -11.74 14.82 -9.67
C PRO A 209 -10.76 15.92 -9.23
N ALA A 210 -11.26 16.93 -8.51
CA ALA A 210 -10.42 18.00 -7.98
C ALA A 210 -9.58 17.51 -6.80
N VAL A 211 -10.13 16.59 -6.00
CA VAL A 211 -9.52 16.07 -4.78
C VAL A 211 -9.68 14.55 -4.70
N ASN A 212 -8.63 13.86 -4.25
CA ASN A 212 -8.71 12.52 -3.66
C ASN A 212 -8.35 12.62 -2.17
N GLN A 213 -9.33 12.42 -1.28
CA GLN A 213 -9.11 12.47 0.16
C GLN A 213 -8.73 11.06 0.67
N VAL A 214 -7.52 10.88 1.20
CA VAL A 214 -7.01 9.56 1.63
C VAL A 214 -6.26 9.66 2.96
N GLU A 215 -6.06 8.52 3.61
CA GLU A 215 -5.24 8.45 4.81
C GLU A 215 -3.78 8.74 4.45
N VAL A 216 -3.21 9.76 5.09
CA VAL A 216 -1.79 10.11 4.95
C VAL A 216 -1.25 10.63 6.29
N HIS A 217 -0.23 9.98 6.81
CA HIS A 217 0.55 10.42 7.98
C HIS A 217 1.92 9.73 7.98
N CYS A 218 2.81 10.06 8.93
CA CYS A 218 4.17 9.50 8.93
C CYS A 218 4.20 7.95 9.01
N HIS A 219 3.24 7.33 9.71
CA HIS A 219 3.08 5.87 9.76
C HIS A 219 2.31 5.26 8.56
N TRP A 220 1.85 6.06 7.61
CA TRP A 220 1.17 5.62 6.39
C TRP A 220 1.22 6.74 5.37
N ARG A 221 2.33 6.84 4.65
CA ARG A 221 2.59 7.96 3.73
C ARG A 221 1.75 7.86 2.47
N ASN A 222 1.35 6.64 2.10
CA ASN A 222 0.56 6.38 0.90
C ASN A 222 1.22 6.97 -0.37
N ASP A 223 2.57 6.91 -0.41
CA ASP A 223 3.41 7.59 -1.41
C ASP A 223 2.93 7.33 -2.84
N ARG A 224 2.53 6.08 -3.15
CA ARG A 224 2.00 5.67 -4.45
C ARG A 224 0.78 6.50 -4.87
N THR A 225 -0.22 6.60 -4.01
CA THR A 225 -1.47 7.32 -4.32
C THR A 225 -1.19 8.82 -4.40
N VAL A 226 -0.39 9.36 -3.47
CA VAL A 226 -0.03 10.77 -3.44
C VAL A 226 0.69 11.19 -4.72
N GLU A 227 1.74 10.45 -5.11
CA GLU A 227 2.50 10.73 -6.33
C GLU A 227 1.65 10.57 -7.59
N TRP A 228 0.78 9.56 -7.65
CA TRP A 228 -0.09 9.35 -8.79
C TRP A 228 -1.10 10.48 -8.94
N CYS A 229 -1.80 10.86 -7.86
CA CYS A 229 -2.73 11.99 -7.88
C CYS A 229 -2.03 13.29 -8.29
N LYS A 230 -0.82 13.54 -7.79
CA LYS A 230 -0.01 14.70 -8.19
C LYS A 230 0.29 14.72 -9.69
N LYS A 231 0.68 13.59 -10.27
CA LYS A 231 0.94 13.47 -11.73
C LYS A 231 -0.33 13.72 -12.55
N GLU A 232 -1.47 13.30 -12.03
CA GLU A 232 -2.77 13.51 -12.67
C GLU A 232 -3.39 14.88 -12.39
N GLY A 233 -2.73 15.76 -11.63
CA GLY A 233 -3.29 17.08 -11.27
C GLY A 233 -4.52 16.99 -10.36
N ILE A 234 -4.60 15.93 -9.54
CA ILE A 234 -5.63 15.72 -8.52
C ILE A 234 -5.00 16.06 -7.16
N HIS A 235 -5.59 17.01 -6.43
CA HIS A 235 -5.08 17.40 -5.11
C HIS A 235 -5.34 16.31 -4.07
N VAL A 236 -4.45 16.14 -3.10
CA VAL A 236 -4.64 15.16 -2.01
C VAL A 236 -4.93 15.88 -0.70
N THR A 237 -6.07 15.51 -0.08
CA THR A 237 -6.37 15.87 1.30
C THR A 237 -6.07 14.68 2.21
N ALA A 238 -5.14 14.84 3.14
CA ALA A 238 -4.76 13.88 4.16
C ALA A 238 -5.78 13.87 5.31
N TYR A 239 -6.60 12.82 5.39
CA TYR A 239 -7.38 12.56 6.59
C TYR A 239 -6.56 11.79 7.64
N ALA A 240 -7.03 11.86 8.89
CA ALA A 240 -6.33 11.32 10.07
C ALA A 240 -4.85 11.73 10.21
N PRO A 241 -4.46 13.00 9.94
CA PRO A 241 -3.05 13.39 9.87
C PRO A 241 -2.30 13.27 11.21
N LEU A 242 -3.02 13.13 12.33
CA LEU A 242 -2.48 12.93 13.67
C LEU A 242 -2.60 11.48 14.17
N SER A 243 -3.16 10.57 13.35
CA SER A 243 -3.74 9.28 13.76
C SER A 243 -4.81 9.41 14.86
N SER A 244 -5.43 8.30 15.24
CA SER A 244 -6.22 8.21 16.49
C SER A 244 -5.82 6.93 17.23
N PRO A 245 -5.78 6.90 18.57
CA PRO A 245 -5.57 5.65 19.31
C PRO A 245 -6.83 4.75 19.36
N GLN A 246 -7.96 5.23 18.84
CA GLN A 246 -9.28 4.57 18.88
C GLN A 246 -9.80 4.21 17.47
N THR A 247 -8.92 4.16 16.47
CA THR A 247 -9.30 4.06 15.06
C THR A 247 -9.83 2.71 14.62
N MET A 248 -10.63 2.75 13.56
CA MET A 248 -11.23 1.63 12.83
C MET A 248 -10.21 0.73 12.10
N CYS A 249 -9.14 0.32 12.78
CA CYS A 249 -8.30 -0.77 12.32
C CYS A 249 -8.94 -2.05 12.84
N LEU A 250 -9.68 -2.74 11.97
CA LEU A 250 -10.41 -3.96 12.31
C LEU A 250 -9.49 -5.18 12.21
N GLU A 251 -8.47 -5.13 11.36
CA GLU A 251 -7.51 -6.22 11.18
C GLU A 251 -6.39 -6.21 12.24
N HIS A 252 -5.96 -5.04 12.73
CA HIS A 252 -4.86 -4.93 13.71
C HIS A 252 -5.32 -4.25 15.01
N LYS A 253 -5.27 -4.99 16.11
CA LYS A 253 -5.74 -4.51 17.43
C LYS A 253 -4.70 -3.66 18.19
N ASP A 254 -3.42 -3.81 17.85
CA ASP A 254 -2.30 -3.15 18.54
C ASP A 254 -1.60 -2.14 17.62
N VAL A 255 -2.27 -1.03 17.31
CA VAL A 255 -1.73 0.04 16.44
C VAL A 255 -0.95 1.08 17.25
N PRO A 256 0.29 1.45 16.86
CA PRO A 256 1.06 2.49 17.55
C PRO A 256 0.37 3.85 17.51
N ASN A 257 0.37 4.56 18.63
CA ASN A 257 -0.12 5.94 18.69
C ASN A 257 0.94 6.90 18.14
N LEU A 258 0.67 7.52 16.99
CA LEU A 258 1.61 8.44 16.32
C LEU A 258 1.94 9.67 17.17
N LEU A 259 1.00 10.14 18.01
CA LEU A 259 1.25 11.25 18.94
C LEU A 259 2.22 10.90 20.07
N LYS A 260 2.55 9.62 20.24
CA LYS A 260 3.53 9.12 21.23
C LYS A 260 4.81 8.62 20.58
N ASP A 261 4.97 8.80 19.27
CA ASP A 261 6.18 8.36 18.57
C ASP A 261 7.41 9.16 19.05
N LYS A 262 8.48 8.44 19.37
CA LYS A 262 9.69 9.03 19.97
C LYS A 262 10.48 9.87 18.98
N ALA A 263 10.52 9.49 17.71
CA ALA A 263 11.23 10.26 16.68
C ALA A 263 10.48 11.57 16.41
N VAL A 264 9.15 11.52 16.30
CA VAL A 264 8.34 12.74 16.17
C VAL A 264 8.50 13.65 17.38
N ALA A 265 8.45 13.09 18.60
CA ALA A 265 8.65 13.86 19.83
C ALA A 265 10.03 14.53 19.91
N SER A 266 11.09 13.84 19.48
CA SER A 266 12.44 14.40 19.43
C SER A 266 12.54 15.56 18.44
N ILE A 267 11.96 15.43 17.24
CA ILE A 267 11.95 16.47 16.21
C ILE A 267 11.10 17.67 16.68
N ALA A 268 9.94 17.42 17.28
CA ALA A 268 9.08 18.46 17.84
C ALA A 268 9.83 19.29 18.91
N ALA A 269 10.51 18.61 19.85
CA ALA A 269 11.30 19.25 20.89
C ALA A 269 12.48 20.06 20.32
N LYS A 270 13.19 19.54 19.31
CA LYS A 270 14.28 20.22 18.60
C LYS A 270 13.86 21.59 18.05
N HIS A 271 12.59 21.73 17.63
CA HIS A 271 12.05 22.94 17.02
C HIS A 271 11.15 23.78 17.94
N GLY A 272 11.00 23.40 19.22
CA GLY A 272 10.08 24.08 20.13
C GLY A 272 8.63 24.01 19.68
N LYS A 273 8.24 22.91 19.02
CA LYS A 273 6.88 22.65 18.49
C LYS A 273 6.23 21.51 19.24
N THR A 274 4.91 21.41 19.14
CA THR A 274 4.20 20.22 19.65
C THR A 274 4.29 19.07 18.65
N VAL A 275 4.06 17.85 19.12
CA VAL A 275 4.00 16.66 18.26
C VAL A 275 2.94 16.83 17.17
N ALA A 276 1.76 17.35 17.53
CA ALA A 276 0.69 17.60 16.57
C ALA A 276 1.09 18.62 15.51
N GLN A 277 1.66 19.77 15.91
CA GLN A 277 2.15 20.77 14.96
C GLN A 277 3.19 20.21 13.99
N THR A 278 4.08 19.34 14.49
CA THR A 278 5.14 18.70 13.69
C THR A 278 4.56 17.76 12.65
N LEU A 279 3.58 16.92 13.01
CA LEU A 279 2.89 16.01 12.10
C LEU A 279 2.08 16.75 11.04
N LEU A 280 1.35 17.80 11.43
CA LEU A 280 0.60 18.63 10.49
C LEU A 280 1.55 19.34 9.52
N ARG A 281 2.66 19.90 10.02
CA ARG A 281 3.67 20.54 9.19
C ARG A 281 4.30 19.57 8.20
N TRP A 282 4.55 18.33 8.61
CA TRP A 282 5.01 17.27 7.71
C TRP A 282 3.99 17.02 6.58
N GLY A 283 2.71 16.84 6.90
CA GLY A 283 1.66 16.62 5.89
C GLY A 283 1.56 17.77 4.88
N LEU A 284 1.65 19.02 5.37
CA LEU A 284 1.69 20.22 4.54
C LEU A 284 2.91 20.25 3.61
N GLN A 285 4.11 19.90 4.10
CA GLN A 285 5.33 19.80 3.27
C GLN A 285 5.31 18.60 2.31
N HIS A 286 4.55 17.56 2.63
CA HIS A 286 4.35 16.41 1.78
C HIS A 286 3.42 16.71 0.58
N GLY A 287 2.95 17.96 0.44
CA GLY A 287 2.14 18.41 -0.69
C GLY A 287 0.65 18.08 -0.55
N THR A 288 0.18 17.85 0.68
CA THR A 288 -1.23 17.57 0.98
C THR A 288 -1.86 18.73 1.75
N SER A 289 -3.19 18.86 1.66
CA SER A 289 -3.94 19.54 2.73
C SER A 289 -4.16 18.57 3.88
N VAL A 290 -4.26 19.06 5.11
CA VAL A 290 -4.47 18.23 6.32
C VAL A 290 -5.73 18.67 7.06
N ILE A 291 -6.51 17.70 7.56
CA ILE A 291 -7.79 17.95 8.26
C ILE A 291 -7.83 17.36 9.68
N PRO A 292 -7.01 17.86 10.64
CA PRO A 292 -7.06 17.40 12.03
C PRO A 292 -8.43 17.65 12.66
N LYS A 293 -8.93 16.65 13.40
CA LYS A 293 -10.15 16.77 14.21
C LYS A 293 -9.83 17.17 15.64
N SER A 294 -10.60 18.10 16.19
CA SER A 294 -10.64 18.38 17.63
C SER A 294 -11.97 19.00 18.04
N THR A 295 -12.53 18.57 19.18
CA THR A 295 -13.61 19.28 19.89
C THR A 295 -13.09 20.11 21.07
N ASN A 296 -11.77 20.09 21.31
CA ASN A 296 -11.13 20.92 22.32
C ASN A 296 -10.62 22.23 21.69
N PRO A 297 -11.09 23.41 22.14
CA PRO A 297 -10.69 24.71 21.58
C PRO A 297 -9.19 24.97 21.65
N LYS A 298 -8.52 24.51 22.71
CA LYS A 298 -7.07 24.70 22.88
C LYS A 298 -6.28 23.93 21.81
N HIS A 299 -6.71 22.72 21.46
CA HIS A 299 -6.06 21.96 20.38
C HIS A 299 -6.33 22.58 19.01
N SER A 300 -7.53 23.14 18.77
CA SER A 300 -7.81 23.88 17.53
C SER A 300 -6.87 25.08 17.39
N GLN A 301 -6.66 25.85 18.47
CA GLN A 301 -5.67 26.92 18.49
C GLN A 301 -4.23 26.39 18.33
N GLU A 302 -3.87 25.29 18.99
CA GLU A 302 -2.54 24.69 18.89
C GLU A 302 -2.21 24.25 17.46
N ASN A 303 -3.16 23.64 16.76
CA ASN A 303 -2.99 23.12 15.40
C ASN A 303 -2.66 24.23 14.38
N GLN A 304 -3.09 25.47 14.63
CA GLN A 304 -2.69 26.63 13.82
C GLN A 304 -1.18 26.93 13.89
N GLY A 305 -0.50 26.46 14.94
CA GLY A 305 0.96 26.53 15.06
C GLY A 305 1.74 25.67 14.06
N ALA A 306 1.06 24.93 13.17
CA ALA A 306 1.66 24.32 11.99
C ALA A 306 2.12 25.36 10.93
N TRP A 307 1.64 26.60 11.04
CA TRP A 307 2.04 27.73 10.18
C TRP A 307 3.27 28.47 10.68
N GLY A 308 3.91 29.23 9.77
CA GLY A 308 5.01 30.14 10.12
C GLY A 308 6.35 29.46 10.37
N TRP A 309 6.50 28.18 10.00
CA TRP A 309 7.76 27.44 10.03
C TRP A 309 7.75 26.28 9.03
N GLN A 310 8.88 25.61 8.86
CA GLN A 310 9.03 24.40 8.05
C GLN A 310 9.99 23.44 8.76
N LEU A 311 9.76 22.14 8.60
CA LEU A 311 10.73 21.11 8.91
C LEU A 311 11.95 21.28 7.99
N PRO A 312 13.17 21.38 8.55
CA PRO A 312 14.38 21.24 7.76
C PRO A 312 14.38 19.91 6.99
N GLN A 313 15.06 19.88 5.84
CA GLN A 313 15.06 18.71 4.95
C GLN A 313 15.45 17.42 5.68
N GLU A 314 16.46 17.45 6.55
CA GLU A 314 16.89 16.29 7.35
C GLU A 314 15.79 15.73 8.26
N ASP A 315 15.04 16.60 8.94
CA ASP A 315 13.96 16.18 9.83
C ASP A 315 12.73 15.72 9.03
N TYR A 316 12.44 16.38 7.91
CA TYR A 316 11.42 15.94 6.97
C TYR A 316 11.74 14.56 6.40
N ASP A 317 12.98 14.32 5.98
CA ASP A 317 13.46 13.04 5.44
C ASP A 317 13.37 11.95 6.51
N THR A 318 13.75 12.26 7.76
CA THR A 318 13.64 11.34 8.90
C THR A 318 12.20 10.86 9.11
N LEU A 319 11.23 11.78 9.08
CA LEU A 319 9.80 11.42 9.20
C LEU A 319 9.30 10.68 7.94
N SER A 320 9.76 11.09 6.77
CA SER A 320 9.38 10.49 5.48
C SER A 320 10.04 9.14 5.22
N SER A 321 11.05 8.74 6.01
CA SER A 321 11.74 7.45 5.91
C SER A 321 11.39 6.48 7.05
N MET A 322 10.34 6.73 7.82
CA MET A 322 9.90 5.80 8.87
C MET A 322 9.59 4.42 8.30
N ASP A 323 10.21 3.39 8.87
CA ASP A 323 10.05 1.98 8.46
C ASP A 323 8.63 1.47 8.69
N PHE A 324 7.99 1.89 9.78
CA PHE A 324 6.64 1.45 10.12
C PHE A 324 5.64 2.10 9.16
N GLN A 325 4.99 1.29 8.32
CA GLN A 325 3.93 1.70 7.41
C GLN A 325 2.71 0.79 7.61
N LEU A 326 1.62 1.33 8.12
CA LEU A 326 0.36 0.63 8.30
C LEU A 326 -0.81 1.60 8.14
N ARG A 327 -1.77 1.23 7.29
CA ARG A 327 -3.04 1.94 7.14
C ARG A 327 -3.96 1.65 8.33
N TYR A 328 -4.39 2.69 9.05
CA TYR A 328 -5.21 2.56 10.26
C TYR A 328 -6.70 2.50 9.93
N PHE A 329 -7.13 3.07 8.81
CA PHE A 329 -8.49 2.94 8.27
C PHE A 329 -8.47 1.90 7.14
N ASP A 330 -8.44 0.63 7.52
CA ASP A 330 -8.35 -0.51 6.59
C ASP A 330 -9.63 -0.71 5.75
N GLY A 331 -10.77 -0.17 6.21
CA GLY A 331 -12.05 -0.33 5.54
C GLY A 331 -12.70 -1.69 5.78
N GLY A 332 -12.36 -2.39 6.87
CA GLY A 332 -12.87 -3.74 7.15
C GLY A 332 -14.39 -3.85 7.18
N PHE A 333 -15.12 -2.74 7.39
CA PHE A 333 -16.58 -2.69 7.35
C PHE A 333 -17.18 -2.89 5.94
N VAL A 334 -16.38 -2.75 4.88
CA VAL A 334 -16.81 -3.04 3.49
C VAL A 334 -16.20 -4.33 2.93
N MET A 335 -15.38 -5.03 3.71
CA MET A 335 -14.73 -6.26 3.26
C MET A 335 -15.68 -7.45 3.37
N ASN A 336 -15.63 -8.35 2.39
CA ASN A 336 -16.44 -9.55 2.33
C ASN A 336 -15.70 -10.66 1.59
N GLU A 337 -15.58 -11.85 2.20
CA GLU A 337 -14.90 -13.01 1.60
C GLU A 337 -15.48 -13.41 0.22
N ASN A 338 -16.78 -13.19 0.03
CA ASN A 338 -17.51 -13.45 -1.22
C ASN A 338 -17.64 -12.21 -2.12
N GLY A 339 -17.10 -11.07 -1.68
CA GLY A 339 -17.14 -9.80 -2.40
C GLY A 339 -15.88 -9.52 -3.23
N PRO A 340 -15.89 -8.39 -3.96
CA PRO A 340 -14.72 -7.91 -4.72
C PRO A 340 -13.63 -7.30 -3.82
N TYR A 341 -13.95 -6.94 -2.56
CA TYR A 341 -12.99 -6.47 -1.56
C TYR A 341 -12.83 -7.53 -0.47
N ARG A 342 -11.84 -8.42 -0.60
CA ARG A 342 -11.59 -9.50 0.37
C ARG A 342 -10.56 -9.13 1.42
N SER A 343 -9.78 -8.09 1.16
CA SER A 343 -8.79 -7.54 2.09
C SER A 343 -8.63 -6.03 1.93
N CYS A 344 -7.86 -5.41 2.83
CA CYS A 344 -7.47 -4.00 2.75
C CYS A 344 -6.82 -3.67 1.40
N GLU A 345 -6.01 -4.58 0.86
CA GLU A 345 -5.30 -4.40 -0.41
C GLU A 345 -6.25 -4.37 -1.61
N ASP A 346 -7.33 -5.15 -1.60
CA ASP A 346 -8.34 -5.10 -2.67
C ASP A 346 -9.07 -3.74 -2.70
N LEU A 347 -9.38 -3.21 -1.53
CA LEU A 347 -10.03 -1.91 -1.38
C LEU A 347 -9.07 -0.75 -1.70
N SER A 348 -7.85 -0.80 -1.19
CA SER A 348 -6.85 0.26 -1.28
C SER A 348 -5.97 0.23 -2.54
N GLY A 349 -5.99 -0.89 -3.27
CA GLY A 349 -5.10 -1.14 -4.40
C GLY A 349 -3.66 -1.49 -3.98
N ALA A 350 -3.36 -1.70 -2.70
CA ALA A 350 -1.97 -1.74 -2.17
C ALA A 350 -1.12 -2.98 -2.52
N ARG A 351 -1.61 -3.96 -3.30
CA ARG A 351 -0.86 -5.19 -3.61
C ARG A 351 0.53 -4.95 -4.24
N ASP A 352 0.72 -3.81 -4.91
CA ASP A 352 1.93 -3.56 -5.70
C ASP A 352 3.08 -2.92 -4.91
N THR A 353 2.79 -2.10 -3.90
CA THR A 353 3.84 -1.31 -3.22
C THR A 353 4.78 -2.19 -2.38
N ASP A 354 4.24 -3.18 -1.68
CA ASP A 354 5.03 -4.12 -0.88
C ASP A 354 5.88 -5.03 -1.76
N ALA A 355 5.35 -5.48 -2.90
CA ALA A 355 6.11 -6.28 -3.87
C ALA A 355 7.23 -5.46 -4.53
N VAL A 356 6.97 -4.20 -4.91
CA VAL A 356 7.99 -3.25 -5.42
C VAL A 356 9.12 -3.08 -4.39
N GLN A 357 8.79 -2.81 -3.12
CA GLN A 357 9.81 -2.62 -2.11
C GLN A 357 10.55 -3.92 -1.76
N ALA A 358 9.85 -5.06 -1.74
CA ALA A 358 10.44 -6.37 -1.49
C ALA A 358 11.47 -6.74 -2.57
N VAL A 359 11.13 -6.61 -3.86
CA VAL A 359 12.10 -6.90 -4.93
C VAL A 359 13.27 -5.93 -4.91
N LYS A 360 13.02 -4.65 -4.60
CA LYS A 360 14.09 -3.65 -4.47
C LYS A 360 15.03 -3.99 -3.32
N ALA A 361 14.48 -4.37 -2.17
CA ALA A 361 15.25 -4.79 -1.00
C ALA A 361 16.06 -6.06 -1.28
N ALA A 362 15.47 -7.05 -1.95
CA ALA A 362 16.15 -8.28 -2.33
C ALA A 362 17.34 -8.00 -3.28
N ILE A 363 17.14 -7.19 -4.33
CA ILE A 363 18.22 -6.85 -5.27
C ILE A 363 19.32 -6.04 -4.57
N LYS A 364 18.97 -5.08 -3.72
CA LYS A 364 19.92 -4.32 -2.90
C LYS A 364 20.70 -5.22 -1.93
N ALA A 365 20.06 -6.24 -1.36
CA ALA A 365 20.70 -7.24 -0.51
C ALA A 365 21.66 -8.16 -1.30
N GLY A 366 21.56 -8.22 -2.63
CA GLY A 366 22.46 -9.01 -3.47
C GLY A 366 21.80 -10.16 -4.21
N PHE A 367 20.48 -10.35 -4.08
CA PHE A 367 19.76 -11.34 -4.89
C PHE A 367 19.80 -10.94 -6.36
N ARG A 368 20.02 -11.94 -7.22
CA ARG A 368 19.99 -11.81 -8.67
C ARG A 368 19.02 -12.77 -9.35
N HIS A 369 18.65 -13.85 -8.68
CA HIS A 369 17.58 -14.76 -9.10
C HIS A 369 16.26 -14.25 -8.51
N ILE A 370 15.35 -13.79 -9.36
CA ILE A 370 13.99 -13.37 -8.98
C ILE A 370 13.02 -14.38 -9.59
N ASP A 371 12.32 -15.09 -8.72
CA ASP A 371 11.31 -16.08 -9.10
C ASP A 371 9.91 -15.49 -8.94
N ASP A 372 9.14 -15.51 -10.02
CA ASP A 372 7.77 -15.00 -10.10
C ASP A 372 6.86 -16.01 -10.83
N ALA A 373 5.57 -15.73 -10.92
CA ALA A 373 4.61 -16.46 -11.73
C ALA A 373 3.37 -15.61 -12.02
N GLU A 374 2.72 -15.83 -13.17
CA GLU A 374 1.47 -15.15 -13.52
C GLU A 374 0.42 -15.22 -12.40
N MET A 375 0.26 -16.40 -11.79
CA MET A 375 -0.73 -16.63 -10.74
C MET A 375 -0.46 -15.90 -9.42
N TYR A 376 0.75 -15.36 -9.21
CA TYR A 376 1.05 -14.58 -8.00
C TYR A 376 0.43 -13.19 -8.05
N GLY A 377 0.06 -12.71 -9.24
CA GLY A 377 -0.68 -11.47 -9.42
C GLY A 377 0.11 -10.19 -9.11
N ASN A 378 1.44 -10.27 -9.05
CA ASN A 378 2.33 -9.17 -8.70
C ASN A 378 3.46 -8.92 -9.74
N GLU A 379 3.42 -9.57 -10.90
CA GLU A 379 4.42 -9.39 -11.98
C GLU A 379 4.64 -7.91 -12.38
N GLU A 380 3.58 -7.10 -12.36
CA GLU A 380 3.68 -5.67 -12.69
C GLU A 380 4.50 -4.89 -11.66
N ALA A 381 4.26 -5.17 -10.37
CA ALA A 381 5.00 -4.61 -9.26
C ALA A 381 6.48 -5.05 -9.25
N ILE A 382 6.74 -6.33 -9.51
CA ILE A 382 8.09 -6.86 -9.64
C ILE A 382 8.82 -6.18 -10.80
N GLY A 383 8.14 -6.04 -11.94
CA GLY A 383 8.63 -5.30 -13.11
C GLY A 383 8.98 -3.85 -12.79
N GLN A 384 8.07 -3.13 -12.14
CA GLN A 384 8.30 -1.74 -11.72
C GLN A 384 9.55 -1.62 -10.84
N GLY A 385 9.68 -2.45 -9.79
CA GLY A 385 10.82 -2.40 -8.88
C GLY A 385 12.16 -2.68 -9.57
N ILE A 386 12.18 -3.62 -10.52
CA ILE A 386 13.35 -3.90 -11.36
C ILE A 386 13.69 -2.70 -12.25
N GLN A 387 12.71 -2.12 -12.95
CA GLN A 387 12.94 -0.99 -13.85
C GLN A 387 13.40 0.28 -13.11
N GLU A 388 12.91 0.52 -11.90
CA GLU A 388 13.40 1.59 -11.04
C GLU A 388 14.89 1.43 -10.71
N LEU A 389 15.33 0.23 -10.31
CA LEU A 389 16.72 -0.04 -10.00
C LEU A 389 17.62 0.00 -11.24
N ILE A 390 17.12 -0.42 -12.40
CA ILE A 390 17.85 -0.29 -13.67
C ILE A 390 18.03 1.18 -14.04
N ARG A 391 16.96 1.98 -13.99
CA ARG A 391 17.02 3.43 -14.29
C ARG A 391 17.92 4.18 -13.32
N ALA A 392 17.93 3.80 -12.05
CA ALA A 392 18.81 4.38 -11.04
C ALA A 392 20.28 3.90 -11.15
N GLY A 393 20.59 2.95 -12.04
CA GLY A 393 21.93 2.42 -12.24
C GLY A 393 22.40 1.44 -11.16
N ASN A 394 21.50 0.97 -10.28
CA ASN A 394 21.81 0.03 -9.20
C ASN A 394 22.05 -1.40 -9.70
N VAL A 395 21.46 -1.77 -10.83
CA VAL A 395 21.62 -3.10 -11.46
C VAL A 395 21.44 -3.02 -12.96
N LYS A 396 22.05 -3.92 -13.73
CA LYS A 396 21.76 -4.05 -15.18
C LYS A 396 20.86 -5.25 -15.40
N ARG A 397 19.98 -5.20 -16.41
CA ARG A 397 19.10 -6.34 -16.76
C ARG A 397 19.88 -7.64 -16.94
N LYS A 398 21.08 -7.57 -17.53
CA LYS A 398 21.96 -8.73 -17.76
C LYS A 398 22.54 -9.37 -16.49
N ASP A 399 22.47 -8.67 -15.36
CA ASP A 399 22.97 -9.16 -14.07
C ASP A 399 21.86 -9.91 -13.31
N LEU A 400 20.61 -9.87 -13.79
CA LEU A 400 19.45 -10.51 -13.19
C LEU A 400 19.08 -11.78 -13.94
N PHE A 401 18.62 -12.78 -13.19
CA PHE A 401 18.00 -14.02 -13.67
C PHE A 401 16.52 -14.00 -13.26
N ILE A 402 15.64 -13.66 -14.20
CA ILE A 402 14.21 -13.47 -13.95
C ILE A 402 13.42 -14.67 -14.48
N VAL A 403 12.59 -15.22 -13.61
CA VAL A 403 11.74 -16.39 -13.88
C VAL A 403 10.28 -16.00 -13.81
N SER A 404 9.47 -16.46 -14.75
CA SER A 404 8.00 -16.51 -14.61
C SER A 404 7.48 -17.90 -15.01
N LYS A 405 6.18 -18.13 -14.88
CA LYS A 405 5.56 -19.44 -15.10
C LYS A 405 4.22 -19.28 -15.81
N LEU A 406 3.99 -20.15 -16.79
CA LEU A 406 2.76 -20.31 -17.54
C LEU A 406 1.64 -20.75 -16.58
N GLY A 407 0.57 -19.95 -16.49
CA GLY A 407 -0.62 -20.28 -15.71
C GLY A 407 -1.31 -21.56 -16.16
N ASN A 408 -2.04 -22.18 -15.23
CA ASN A 408 -2.73 -23.46 -15.43
C ASN A 408 -3.88 -23.39 -16.45
N ASN A 409 -4.31 -22.18 -16.80
CA ASN A 409 -5.31 -21.91 -17.82
C ASN A 409 -4.73 -21.82 -19.24
N HIS A 410 -3.40 -21.80 -19.42
CA HIS A 410 -2.77 -21.52 -20.72
C HIS A 410 -2.05 -22.72 -21.35
N HIS A 411 -2.47 -23.95 -21.05
CA HIS A 411 -1.81 -25.15 -21.61
C HIS A 411 -2.16 -25.43 -23.07
N ALA A 412 -3.19 -24.80 -23.64
CA ALA A 412 -3.43 -24.89 -25.08
C ALA A 412 -2.24 -24.28 -25.85
N PRO A 413 -1.71 -24.92 -26.90
CA PRO A 413 -0.51 -24.43 -27.60
C PRO A 413 -0.60 -22.99 -28.12
N ASP A 414 -1.79 -22.56 -28.53
CA ASP A 414 -2.09 -21.21 -29.01
C ASP A 414 -2.20 -20.17 -27.88
N ALA A 415 -2.42 -20.58 -26.63
CA ALA A 415 -2.46 -19.72 -25.44
C ALA A 415 -1.05 -19.40 -24.89
N VAL A 416 -0.05 -20.24 -25.16
CA VAL A 416 1.32 -20.11 -24.61
C VAL A 416 2.00 -18.79 -24.98
N LEU A 417 1.92 -18.38 -26.26
CA LEU A 417 2.55 -17.15 -26.74
C LEU A 417 1.90 -15.88 -26.15
N PRO A 418 0.55 -15.73 -26.18
CA PRO A 418 -0.11 -14.62 -25.49
C PRO A 418 0.23 -14.54 -24.00
N ALA A 419 0.29 -15.69 -23.30
CA ALA A 419 0.58 -15.72 -21.87
C ALA A 419 1.99 -15.17 -21.56
N VAL A 420 3.03 -15.64 -22.26
CA VAL A 420 4.39 -15.12 -22.01
C VAL A 420 4.52 -13.64 -22.41
N GLN A 421 3.81 -13.20 -23.46
CA GLN A 421 3.79 -11.79 -23.84
C GLN A 421 3.14 -10.91 -22.77
N ALA A 422 2.07 -11.40 -22.13
CA ALA A 422 1.44 -10.73 -21.01
C ALA A 422 2.40 -10.62 -19.81
N SER A 423 3.08 -11.71 -19.43
CA SER A 423 4.09 -11.69 -18.37
C SER A 423 5.24 -10.73 -18.68
N LEU A 424 5.79 -10.76 -19.91
CA LEU A 424 6.84 -9.84 -20.34
C LEU A 424 6.38 -8.37 -20.29
N SER A 425 5.13 -8.10 -20.68
CA SER A 425 4.55 -6.75 -20.61
C SER A 425 4.44 -6.27 -19.17
N LYS A 426 3.87 -7.08 -18.26
CA LYS A 426 3.73 -6.75 -16.83
C LYS A 426 5.10 -6.55 -16.18
N LEU A 427 6.03 -7.48 -16.39
CA LEU A 427 7.40 -7.39 -15.88
C LEU A 427 8.21 -6.27 -16.55
N GLN A 428 7.70 -5.66 -17.63
CA GLN A 428 8.38 -4.64 -18.43
C GLN A 428 9.73 -5.14 -18.98
N LEU A 429 9.77 -6.39 -19.45
CA LEU A 429 10.97 -7.07 -19.93
C LEU A 429 10.85 -7.41 -21.41
N LYS A 430 12.01 -7.47 -22.08
CA LYS A 430 12.11 -7.99 -23.46
C LYS A 430 12.22 -9.50 -23.52
N TYR A 431 12.74 -10.13 -22.46
CA TYR A 431 12.90 -11.57 -22.36
C TYR A 431 12.92 -12.03 -20.89
N LEU A 432 12.54 -13.29 -20.66
CA LEU A 432 12.75 -14.01 -19.39
C LEU A 432 14.01 -14.89 -19.48
N ASP A 433 14.69 -15.09 -18.36
CA ASP A 433 15.84 -16.01 -18.31
C ASP A 433 15.37 -17.46 -18.24
N LEU A 434 14.22 -17.71 -17.59
CA LEU A 434 13.58 -19.01 -17.50
C LEU A 434 12.06 -18.86 -17.49
N TYR A 435 11.36 -19.73 -18.22
CA TYR A 435 9.90 -19.79 -18.19
C TYR A 435 9.44 -21.23 -17.94
N HIS A 436 8.64 -21.43 -16.89
CA HIS A 436 8.18 -22.76 -16.50
C HIS A 436 6.75 -23.04 -16.95
N ILE A 437 6.43 -24.31 -17.18
CA ILE A 437 5.07 -24.80 -16.92
C ILE A 437 4.89 -24.86 -15.40
N HIS A 438 3.91 -24.12 -14.83
CA HIS A 438 3.83 -23.93 -13.37
C HIS A 438 3.37 -25.17 -12.61
N TRP A 439 2.24 -25.73 -13.02
CA TRP A 439 1.73 -26.97 -12.44
C TRP A 439 1.39 -27.95 -13.56
N PRO A 440 1.48 -29.25 -13.30
CA PRO A 440 1.03 -30.25 -14.25
C PRO A 440 -0.49 -30.38 -14.21
N ASN A 441 -1.31 -29.31 -14.28
CA ASN A 441 -2.78 -29.41 -14.32
C ASN A 441 -3.43 -28.28 -15.13
N SER A 442 -4.62 -28.51 -15.71
CA SER A 442 -5.38 -27.48 -16.45
C SER A 442 -6.59 -27.00 -15.67
N GLU A 443 -6.85 -25.69 -15.68
CA GLU A 443 -8.09 -25.09 -15.13
C GLU A 443 -9.22 -24.99 -16.16
N GLU A 444 -8.91 -24.80 -17.45
CA GLU A 444 -9.91 -24.52 -18.50
C GLU A 444 -10.58 -25.77 -19.08
N ALA A 445 -9.94 -26.93 -18.97
CA ALA A 445 -10.35 -28.10 -19.72
C ALA A 445 -11.34 -29.00 -18.97
N GLY A 446 -12.26 -28.39 -18.22
CA GLY A 446 -13.17 -29.13 -17.34
C GLY A 446 -12.42 -30.09 -16.40
N PRO A 447 -13.14 -30.94 -15.67
CA PRO A 447 -12.45 -31.86 -14.79
C PRO A 447 -11.70 -32.98 -15.52
N GLU A 448 -12.07 -33.37 -16.73
CA GLU A 448 -11.65 -34.68 -17.28
C GLU A 448 -10.44 -34.64 -18.23
N VAL A 449 -9.88 -33.46 -18.53
CA VAL A 449 -8.86 -33.33 -19.58
C VAL A 449 -7.45 -33.27 -18.99
N VAL A 450 -6.62 -34.21 -19.44
CA VAL A 450 -5.16 -34.19 -19.23
C VAL A 450 -4.58 -33.05 -20.08
N PRO A 451 -3.78 -32.12 -19.52
CA PRO A 451 -3.16 -31.08 -20.31
C PRO A 451 -2.30 -31.67 -21.45
N PRO A 452 -2.32 -31.09 -22.66
CA PRO A 452 -1.56 -31.58 -23.81
C PRO A 452 -0.08 -31.20 -23.68
N PHE A 453 0.61 -31.74 -22.66
CA PHE A 453 1.93 -31.27 -22.24
C PHE A 453 2.98 -31.29 -23.36
N ASN A 454 2.94 -32.26 -24.27
CA ASN A 454 3.88 -32.35 -25.38
C ASN A 454 3.65 -31.20 -26.38
N GLU A 455 2.40 -30.89 -26.68
CA GLU A 455 2.01 -29.78 -27.55
C GLU A 455 2.25 -28.42 -26.85
N THR A 456 1.93 -28.31 -25.55
CA THR A 456 2.30 -27.14 -24.74
C THR A 456 3.81 -26.93 -24.75
N TRP A 457 4.59 -28.00 -24.59
CA TRP A 457 6.05 -27.94 -24.57
C TRP A 457 6.60 -27.52 -25.93
N ALA A 458 6.11 -28.07 -27.04
CA ALA A 458 6.48 -27.62 -28.38
C ALA A 458 6.19 -26.11 -28.59
N ALA A 459 5.08 -25.60 -28.04
CA ALA A 459 4.80 -24.17 -28.04
C ALA A 459 5.80 -23.37 -27.18
N MET A 460 6.17 -23.87 -25.99
CA MET A 460 7.21 -23.29 -25.12
C MET A 460 8.57 -23.24 -25.81
N GLU A 461 8.94 -24.28 -26.56
CA GLU A 461 10.17 -24.32 -27.37
C GLU A 461 10.20 -23.21 -28.43
N SER A 462 9.05 -22.93 -29.04
CA SER A 462 8.95 -21.83 -30.00
C SER A 462 9.22 -20.45 -29.36
N LEU A 463 9.01 -20.30 -28.05
CA LEU A 463 9.33 -19.06 -27.33
C LEU A 463 10.85 -18.85 -27.24
N VAL A 464 11.62 -19.94 -27.13
CA VAL A 464 13.09 -19.93 -27.17
C VAL A 464 13.56 -19.50 -28.55
N ASP A 465 13.01 -20.10 -29.61
CA ASP A 465 13.38 -19.75 -31.00
C ASP A 465 13.06 -18.27 -31.32
N ARG A 466 11.99 -17.72 -30.72
CA ARG A 466 11.60 -16.31 -30.83
C ARG A 466 12.45 -15.36 -29.97
N GLY A 467 13.30 -15.88 -29.07
CA GLY A 467 14.11 -15.09 -28.15
C GLY A 467 13.32 -14.42 -27.02
N LEU A 468 12.06 -14.83 -26.77
CA LEU A 468 11.22 -14.31 -25.70
C LEU A 468 11.62 -14.89 -24.33
N VAL A 469 12.22 -16.09 -24.34
CA VAL A 469 12.74 -16.76 -23.15
C VAL A 469 14.12 -17.36 -23.50
N ARG A 470 15.07 -17.34 -22.56
CA ARG A 470 16.40 -17.95 -22.80
C ARG A 470 16.41 -19.46 -22.56
N SER A 471 15.67 -19.89 -21.54
CA SER A 471 15.52 -21.28 -21.14
C SER A 471 14.07 -21.57 -20.77
N ILE A 472 13.69 -22.84 -20.88
CA ILE A 472 12.37 -23.33 -20.46
C ILE A 472 12.53 -24.47 -19.47
N GLY A 473 11.57 -24.60 -18.57
CA GLY A 473 11.57 -25.61 -17.53
C GLY A 473 10.16 -26.03 -17.12
N VAL A 474 10.09 -26.82 -16.07
CA VAL A 474 8.84 -27.26 -15.45
C VAL A 474 8.88 -26.99 -13.95
N SER A 475 7.72 -26.93 -13.31
CA SER A 475 7.58 -26.82 -11.86
C SER A 475 6.56 -27.84 -11.39
N ASN A 476 6.85 -28.52 -10.28
CA ASN A 476 6.00 -29.55 -9.69
C ASN A 476 5.84 -30.82 -10.54
N PHE A 477 6.80 -31.15 -11.41
CA PHE A 477 6.75 -32.37 -12.23
C PHE A 477 7.50 -33.53 -11.56
N SER A 478 6.90 -34.72 -11.62
CA SER A 478 7.55 -35.99 -11.26
C SER A 478 8.49 -36.48 -12.37
N PRO A 479 9.43 -37.40 -12.07
CA PRO A 479 10.30 -38.01 -13.08
C PRO A 479 9.53 -38.59 -14.27
N GLU A 480 8.39 -39.22 -14.00
CA GLU A 480 7.54 -39.85 -15.01
C GLU A 480 6.94 -38.81 -15.96
N LYS A 481 6.44 -37.69 -15.42
CA LYS A 481 5.87 -36.60 -16.24
C LYS A 481 6.93 -35.94 -17.11
N ILE A 482 8.13 -35.74 -16.58
CA ILE A 482 9.25 -35.21 -17.37
C ILE A 482 9.69 -36.23 -18.42
N GLN A 483 9.73 -37.52 -18.09
CA GLN A 483 10.07 -38.57 -19.05
C GLN A 483 9.13 -38.55 -20.25
N THR A 484 7.82 -38.39 -20.04
CA THR A 484 6.83 -38.24 -21.12
C THR A 484 7.11 -37.01 -21.99
N LEU A 485 7.47 -35.86 -21.39
CA LEU A 485 7.89 -34.68 -22.16
C LEU A 485 9.12 -34.96 -23.01
N LEU A 486 10.11 -35.67 -22.46
CA LEU A 486 11.37 -35.99 -23.14
C LEU A 486 11.20 -36.91 -24.36
N GLU A 487 10.08 -37.61 -24.49
CA GLU A 487 9.79 -38.45 -25.67
C GLU A 487 9.64 -37.61 -26.95
N THR A 488 9.22 -36.35 -26.82
CA THR A 488 8.94 -35.46 -27.96
C THR A 488 9.71 -34.14 -27.91
N ALA A 489 10.28 -33.77 -26.77
CA ALA A 489 11.00 -32.52 -26.58
C ALA A 489 12.27 -32.43 -27.46
N ARG A 490 12.37 -31.35 -28.24
CA ARG A 490 13.61 -30.92 -28.89
C ARG A 490 14.53 -30.20 -27.90
N ILE A 491 13.97 -29.37 -27.03
CA ILE A 491 14.67 -28.66 -25.96
C ILE A 491 14.33 -29.34 -24.64
N ARG A 492 15.33 -29.96 -24.02
CA ARG A 492 15.22 -30.57 -22.69
C ARG A 492 14.89 -29.48 -21.64
N PRO A 493 13.97 -29.73 -20.69
CA PRO A 493 13.74 -28.81 -19.58
C PRO A 493 15.04 -28.51 -18.84
N ALA A 494 15.41 -27.23 -18.72
CA ALA A 494 16.65 -26.85 -18.06
C ALA A 494 16.55 -26.98 -16.53
N VAL A 495 15.34 -26.79 -15.99
CA VAL A 495 15.06 -26.75 -14.56
C VAL A 495 13.75 -27.46 -14.26
N ASN A 496 13.74 -28.27 -13.19
CA ASN A 496 12.53 -28.66 -12.48
C ASN A 496 12.48 -27.94 -11.12
N GLN A 497 11.50 -27.05 -10.94
CA GLN A 497 11.30 -26.34 -9.69
C GLN A 497 10.36 -27.16 -8.77
N VAL A 498 10.84 -27.59 -7.61
CA VAL A 498 10.09 -28.46 -6.68
C VAL A 498 10.34 -28.09 -5.22
N GLU A 499 9.46 -28.54 -4.34
CA GLU A 499 9.65 -28.40 -2.90
C GLU A 499 10.86 -29.22 -2.43
N VAL A 500 11.80 -28.55 -1.76
CA VAL A 500 12.96 -29.19 -1.13
C VAL A 500 13.37 -28.43 0.14
N HIS A 501 13.44 -29.12 1.27
CA HIS A 501 14.01 -28.65 2.54
C HIS A 501 14.43 -29.86 3.39
N CYS A 502 15.08 -29.64 4.54
CA CYS A 502 15.64 -30.76 5.33
C CYS A 502 14.58 -31.74 5.88
N HIS A 503 13.32 -31.32 5.97
CA HIS A 503 12.17 -32.20 6.29
C HIS A 503 11.48 -32.80 5.05
N PHE A 504 11.79 -32.38 3.82
CA PHE A 504 11.30 -32.98 2.59
C PHE A 504 12.38 -32.86 1.52
N ARG A 505 13.23 -33.88 1.46
CA ARG A 505 14.48 -33.82 0.69
C ARG A 505 14.26 -34.10 -0.79
N ASN A 506 13.16 -34.79 -1.12
CA ASN A 506 12.78 -35.10 -2.49
C ASN A 506 13.90 -35.80 -3.29
N GLU A 507 14.65 -36.70 -2.62
CA GLU A 507 15.88 -37.30 -3.15
C GLU A 507 15.67 -38.03 -4.47
N ARG A 508 14.51 -38.67 -4.66
CA ARG A 508 14.13 -39.34 -5.91
C ARG A 508 14.13 -38.36 -7.09
N VAL A 509 13.43 -37.23 -6.95
CA VAL A 509 13.34 -36.23 -8.03
C VAL A 509 14.71 -35.61 -8.28
N ILE A 510 15.47 -35.28 -7.23
CA ILE A 510 16.80 -34.67 -7.37
C ILE A 510 17.77 -35.61 -8.07
N ALA A 511 17.85 -36.88 -7.64
CA ALA A 511 18.74 -37.86 -8.24
C ALA A 511 18.39 -38.12 -9.71
N TRP A 512 17.09 -38.22 -10.02
CA TRP A 512 16.64 -38.40 -11.40
C TRP A 512 16.94 -37.18 -12.27
N CYS A 513 16.60 -35.97 -11.82
CA CYS A 513 16.87 -34.73 -12.56
C CYS A 513 18.37 -34.57 -12.81
N LYS A 514 19.22 -34.85 -11.82
CA LYS A 514 20.68 -34.82 -11.96
C LYS A 514 21.18 -35.80 -13.03
N LYS A 515 20.66 -37.04 -13.05
CA LYS A 515 20.99 -38.04 -14.07
C LYS A 515 20.60 -37.56 -15.47
N GLU A 516 19.46 -36.88 -15.57
CA GLU A 516 18.92 -36.35 -16.83
C GLU A 516 19.50 -34.98 -17.23
N GLY A 517 20.46 -34.43 -16.47
CA GLY A 517 21.05 -33.12 -16.74
C GLY A 517 20.09 -31.94 -16.54
N ILE A 518 19.07 -32.12 -15.70
CA ILE A 518 18.07 -31.12 -15.34
C ILE A 518 18.40 -30.58 -13.95
N HIS A 519 18.50 -29.26 -13.81
CA HIS A 519 18.78 -28.63 -12.51
C HIS A 519 17.53 -28.57 -11.63
N VAL A 520 17.71 -28.63 -10.31
CA VAL A 520 16.61 -28.49 -9.35
C VAL A 520 16.67 -27.13 -8.64
N THR A 521 15.57 -26.39 -8.73
CA THR A 521 15.33 -25.20 -7.91
C THR A 521 14.36 -25.55 -6.79
N ALA A 522 14.81 -25.39 -5.55
CA ALA A 522 14.10 -25.64 -4.32
C ALA A 522 13.24 -24.44 -3.90
N TYR A 523 11.91 -24.58 -3.97
CA TYR A 523 10.99 -23.67 -3.30
C TYR A 523 10.68 -24.13 -1.87
N ALA A 524 10.16 -23.19 -1.07
CA ALA A 524 9.90 -23.36 0.36
C ALA A 524 11.09 -23.85 1.22
N PRO A 525 12.34 -23.39 0.98
CA PRO A 525 13.51 -23.90 1.70
C PRO A 525 13.51 -23.60 3.22
N LEU A 526 12.66 -22.67 3.66
CA LEU A 526 12.51 -22.25 5.07
C LEU A 526 11.21 -22.72 5.73
N SER A 527 10.35 -23.46 5.01
CA SER A 527 8.92 -23.70 5.34
C SER A 527 8.10 -22.39 5.46
N SER A 528 7.00 -22.25 4.72
CA SER A 528 6.16 -21.04 4.76
C SER A 528 4.81 -21.33 5.41
N PRO A 529 4.69 -21.34 6.75
CA PRO A 529 3.42 -21.62 7.42
C PRO A 529 2.36 -20.50 7.28
N GLN A 530 2.71 -19.33 6.74
CA GLN A 530 1.84 -18.13 6.78
C GLN A 530 1.02 -17.86 5.51
N THR A 531 1.11 -18.67 4.44
CA THR A 531 0.53 -18.28 3.14
C THR A 531 -0.71 -19.04 2.68
N MET A 532 -1.23 -20.02 3.41
CA MET A 532 -2.48 -20.69 3.03
C MET A 532 -3.34 -20.98 4.25
N SER A 533 -4.42 -20.21 4.45
CA SER A 533 -5.42 -20.39 5.51
C SER A 533 -6.13 -21.75 5.45
N SER A 534 -5.94 -22.52 4.37
CA SER A 534 -6.53 -23.82 4.11
C SER A 534 -5.73 -25.02 4.64
N MET A 535 -4.50 -24.85 5.14
CA MET A 535 -3.67 -25.98 5.59
C MET A 535 -3.72 -26.20 7.12
N LYS A 536 -3.89 -27.47 7.50
CA LYS A 536 -4.15 -27.97 8.85
C LYS A 536 -3.19 -27.40 9.91
N LYS A 537 -3.72 -27.10 11.10
CA LYS A 537 -3.09 -26.44 12.27
C LYS A 537 -1.81 -27.06 12.88
N THR A 538 -1.15 -28.03 12.25
CA THR A 538 -0.01 -28.75 12.85
C THR A 538 1.04 -29.10 11.80
N VAL A 539 1.71 -28.10 11.23
CA VAL A 539 2.90 -28.34 10.40
C VAL A 539 4.12 -27.70 11.09
N PRO A 540 5.20 -28.45 11.39
CA PRO A 540 6.37 -27.92 12.09
C PRO A 540 6.98 -26.74 11.34
N ASN A 541 7.30 -25.67 12.06
CA ASN A 541 8.01 -24.51 11.52
C ASN A 541 9.51 -24.79 11.55
N LEU A 542 10.16 -24.91 10.40
CA LEU A 542 11.61 -25.17 10.31
C LEU A 542 12.44 -24.09 10.98
N LEU A 543 11.96 -22.84 11.00
CA LEU A 543 12.65 -21.74 11.68
C LEU A 543 12.66 -21.89 13.21
N GLN A 544 11.85 -22.80 13.75
CA GLN A 544 11.74 -23.11 15.18
C GLN A 544 12.24 -24.52 15.52
N ASP A 545 12.80 -25.25 14.55
CA ASP A 545 13.34 -26.59 14.78
C ASP A 545 14.55 -26.52 15.72
N ALA A 546 14.45 -27.18 16.87
CA ALA A 546 15.46 -27.11 17.93
C ALA A 546 16.82 -27.68 17.50
N GLU A 547 16.83 -28.68 16.63
CA GLU A 547 18.05 -29.29 16.12
C GLU A 547 18.72 -28.38 15.10
N VAL A 548 17.94 -27.78 14.20
CA VAL A 548 18.46 -26.76 13.26
C VAL A 548 18.99 -25.55 14.04
N ALA A 549 18.30 -25.11 15.11
CA ALA A 549 18.77 -24.04 15.97
C ALA A 549 20.07 -24.38 16.71
N HIS A 550 20.23 -25.63 17.16
CA HIS A 550 21.46 -26.10 17.77
C HIS A 550 22.63 -26.06 16.77
N ILE A 551 22.43 -26.61 15.56
CA ILE A 551 23.41 -26.59 14.48
C ILE A 551 23.77 -25.15 14.06
N ALA A 552 22.75 -24.30 13.90
CA ALA A 552 22.95 -22.89 13.55
C ALA A 552 23.81 -22.18 14.60
N LYS A 553 23.49 -22.35 15.89
CA LYS A 553 24.27 -21.79 17.00
C LYS A 553 25.71 -22.32 17.03
N LYS A 554 25.89 -23.64 16.87
CA LYS A 554 27.21 -24.29 16.80
C LYS A 554 28.09 -23.68 15.71
N ASN A 555 27.50 -23.33 14.57
CA ASN A 555 28.20 -22.76 13.42
C ASN A 555 28.26 -21.22 13.40
N GLY A 556 27.71 -20.54 14.41
CA GLY A 556 27.65 -19.06 14.44
C GLY A 556 26.78 -18.46 13.33
N LYS A 557 25.68 -19.14 12.97
CA LYS A 557 24.77 -18.79 11.89
C LYS A 557 23.33 -18.68 12.39
N THR A 558 22.46 -18.07 11.60
CA THR A 558 21.01 -18.10 11.86
C THR A 558 20.40 -19.41 11.37
N VAL A 559 19.21 -19.74 11.88
CA VAL A 559 18.44 -20.92 11.44
C VAL A 559 18.17 -20.84 9.93
N ALA A 560 17.76 -19.66 9.43
CA ALA A 560 17.50 -19.45 8.01
C ALA A 560 18.77 -19.67 7.17
N GLN A 561 19.90 -19.07 7.56
CA GLN A 561 21.18 -19.27 6.86
C GLN A 561 21.60 -20.75 6.81
N THR A 562 21.36 -21.49 7.90
CA THR A 562 21.69 -22.93 7.99
C THR A 562 20.82 -23.76 7.05
N LEU A 563 19.51 -23.52 7.01
CA LEU A 563 18.57 -24.21 6.11
C LEU A 563 18.88 -23.92 4.64
N LEU A 564 19.15 -22.65 4.29
CA LEU A 564 19.53 -22.26 2.93
C LEU A 564 20.87 -22.87 2.53
N ARG A 565 21.85 -22.89 3.44
CA ARG A 565 23.14 -23.52 3.19
C ARG A 565 23.03 -25.02 2.99
N TRP A 566 22.18 -25.70 3.77
CA TRP A 566 21.86 -27.10 3.55
C TRP A 566 21.32 -27.34 2.14
N GLY A 567 20.31 -26.58 1.69
CA GLY A 567 19.73 -26.75 0.35
C GLY A 567 20.73 -26.49 -0.78
N LEU A 568 21.62 -25.50 -0.60
CA LEU A 568 22.70 -25.21 -1.56
C LEU A 568 23.75 -26.33 -1.60
N GLN A 569 24.13 -26.91 -0.46
CA GLN A 569 25.03 -28.08 -0.41
C GLN A 569 24.36 -29.37 -0.91
N HIS A 570 23.04 -29.44 -0.84
CA HIS A 570 22.24 -30.52 -1.40
C HIS A 570 22.21 -30.49 -2.95
N GLY A 571 22.81 -29.46 -3.58
CA GLY A 571 22.93 -29.35 -5.03
C GLY A 571 21.76 -28.64 -5.70
N THR A 572 20.92 -27.92 -4.94
CA THR A 572 19.79 -27.16 -5.46
C THR A 572 20.08 -25.66 -5.49
N SER A 573 19.37 -24.92 -6.35
CA SER A 573 19.20 -23.47 -6.13
C SER A 573 18.07 -23.25 -5.15
N VAL A 574 18.22 -22.37 -4.16
CA VAL A 574 17.16 -22.10 -3.16
C VAL A 574 16.51 -20.75 -3.40
N ILE A 575 15.18 -20.67 -3.34
CA ILE A 575 14.41 -19.44 -3.51
C ILE A 575 13.61 -19.10 -2.23
N PRO A 576 14.24 -18.47 -1.22
CA PRO A 576 13.54 -18.05 0.00
C PRO A 576 12.65 -16.83 -0.26
N LYS A 577 11.35 -16.95 0.02
CA LYS A 577 10.42 -15.82 0.03
C LYS A 577 10.70 -14.91 1.23
N SER A 578 10.79 -13.60 1.01
CA SER A 578 10.74 -12.59 2.08
C SER A 578 10.23 -11.25 1.56
N SER A 579 9.26 -10.65 2.24
CA SER A 579 8.92 -9.22 2.10
C SER A 579 9.67 -8.34 3.11
N ASN A 580 10.35 -8.94 4.10
CA ASN A 580 11.12 -8.22 5.11
C ASN A 580 12.55 -7.95 4.61
N PRO A 581 13.01 -6.69 4.50
CA PRO A 581 14.36 -6.36 4.07
C PRO A 581 15.46 -6.97 4.95
N LYS A 582 15.25 -7.04 6.27
CA LYS A 582 16.24 -7.61 7.22
C LYS A 582 16.42 -9.10 7.01
N HIS A 583 15.32 -9.84 6.76
CA HIS A 583 15.41 -11.26 6.42
C HIS A 583 16.11 -11.48 5.07
N SER A 584 15.82 -10.65 4.07
CA SER A 584 16.53 -10.70 2.78
C SER A 584 18.03 -10.47 2.97
N GLN A 585 18.41 -9.50 3.81
CA GLN A 585 19.81 -9.26 4.13
C GLN A 585 20.44 -10.40 4.93
N ASP A 586 19.74 -10.97 5.93
CA ASP A 586 20.22 -12.10 6.72
C ASP A 586 20.46 -13.36 5.86
N ASN A 587 19.57 -13.62 4.90
CA ASN A 587 19.65 -14.78 4.01
C ASN A 587 20.94 -14.79 3.16
N GLN A 588 21.58 -13.63 2.92
CA GLN A 588 22.88 -13.57 2.25
C GLN A 588 23.99 -14.25 3.05
N GLY A 589 23.88 -14.28 4.38
CA GLY A 589 24.80 -14.98 5.26
C GLY A 589 24.80 -16.51 5.08
N ALA A 590 23.90 -17.04 4.23
CA ALA A 590 24.02 -18.38 3.74
C ALA A 590 25.34 -18.57 2.99
N TRP A 591 25.84 -17.59 2.24
CA TRP A 591 27.08 -17.71 1.45
C TRP A 591 28.36 -17.59 2.29
N GLY A 592 29.50 -18.01 1.72
CA GLY A 592 30.83 -17.83 2.31
C GLY A 592 31.19 -18.82 3.43
N TRP A 593 30.43 -19.91 3.58
CA TRP A 593 30.75 -21.00 4.50
C TRP A 593 30.19 -22.33 4.01
N THR A 594 30.61 -23.42 4.66
CA THR A 594 30.16 -24.79 4.40
C THR A 594 29.64 -25.36 5.70
N LEU A 595 28.43 -25.90 5.68
CA LEU A 595 27.87 -26.70 6.76
C LEU A 595 28.75 -27.94 6.94
N PRO A 596 29.36 -28.16 8.12
CA PRO A 596 30.19 -29.33 8.38
C PRO A 596 29.45 -30.62 8.04
N GLN A 597 30.18 -31.62 7.52
CA GLN A 597 29.59 -32.87 7.03
C GLN A 597 28.71 -33.55 8.09
N GLU A 598 29.18 -33.58 9.34
CA GLU A 598 28.42 -34.13 10.48
C GLU A 598 27.06 -33.43 10.68
N ASP A 599 27.01 -32.10 10.59
CA ASP A 599 25.77 -31.34 10.78
C ASP A 599 24.86 -31.46 9.55
N TYR A 600 25.44 -31.53 8.35
CA TYR A 600 24.72 -31.81 7.12
C TYR A 600 24.07 -33.20 7.16
N ASP A 601 24.79 -34.21 7.64
CA ASP A 601 24.28 -35.58 7.77
C ASP A 601 23.15 -35.67 8.80
N VAL A 602 23.22 -34.90 9.90
CA VAL A 602 22.11 -34.79 10.87
C VAL A 602 20.85 -34.25 10.18
N LEU A 603 20.95 -33.14 9.45
CA LEU A 603 19.81 -32.57 8.73
C LEU A 603 19.30 -33.48 7.60
N SER A 604 20.19 -34.27 6.99
CA SER A 604 19.87 -35.15 5.86
C SER A 604 19.39 -36.54 6.29
N SER A 605 19.59 -36.94 7.55
CA SER A 605 19.21 -38.24 8.08
C SER A 605 17.85 -38.25 8.78
N LYS A 606 17.14 -37.11 8.81
CA LYS A 606 15.79 -37.03 9.41
C LYS A 606 14.85 -38.07 8.78
N LYS A 607 14.29 -38.93 9.64
CA LYS A 607 13.45 -40.08 9.22
C LYS A 607 12.09 -39.68 8.65
N PHE A 608 11.62 -38.47 8.96
CA PHE A 608 10.33 -37.96 8.55
C PHE A 608 10.46 -37.13 7.27
N GLN A 609 9.57 -37.38 6.30
CA GLN A 609 9.42 -36.61 5.06
C GLN A 609 8.06 -35.91 5.09
N LEU A 610 8.04 -34.57 5.08
CA LEU A 610 6.81 -33.80 5.14
C LEU A 610 6.76 -32.77 4.02
N LYS A 611 5.97 -33.11 3.01
CA LYS A 611 5.64 -32.17 1.94
C LYS A 611 4.61 -31.17 2.45
N TYR A 612 4.97 -29.89 2.50
CA TYR A 612 4.05 -28.80 2.85
C TYR A 612 3.08 -28.51 1.70
N PHE A 613 3.48 -28.71 0.44
CA PHE A 613 2.64 -28.45 -0.73
C PHE A 613 2.18 -29.77 -1.34
N ASP A 614 1.15 -30.39 -0.75
CA ASP A 614 0.61 -31.68 -1.20
C ASP A 614 -0.15 -31.62 -2.54
N GLY A 615 -0.44 -30.41 -3.05
CA GLY A 615 -1.17 -30.21 -4.29
C GLY A 615 -2.68 -30.38 -4.16
N GLY A 616 -3.24 -30.33 -2.94
CA GLY A 616 -4.67 -30.51 -2.70
C GLY A 616 -5.60 -29.62 -3.53
N PHE A 617 -5.15 -28.41 -3.88
CA PHE A 617 -5.90 -27.47 -4.70
C PHE A 617 -5.91 -27.80 -6.20
N VAL A 618 -4.97 -28.62 -6.69
CA VAL A 618 -4.94 -29.11 -8.08
C VAL A 618 -5.55 -30.51 -8.25
N MET A 619 -5.73 -31.23 -7.14
CA MET A 619 -6.39 -32.54 -7.15
C MET A 619 -7.92 -32.40 -7.22
N ASN A 620 -8.56 -33.12 -8.15
CA ASN A 620 -10.00 -33.08 -8.35
C ASN A 620 -10.53 -34.49 -8.61
N LYS A 621 -11.64 -34.88 -7.95
CA LYS A 621 -12.26 -36.21 -8.14
C LYS A 621 -12.70 -36.50 -9.57
N LYS A 622 -13.03 -35.44 -10.32
CA LYS A 622 -13.38 -35.53 -11.73
C LYS A 622 -12.15 -35.28 -12.64
N GLY A 623 -11.03 -34.87 -12.03
CA GLY A 623 -9.67 -34.57 -12.53
C GLY A 623 -8.91 -35.74 -13.15
N PRO A 624 -7.84 -35.48 -13.93
CA PRO A 624 -6.80 -36.47 -14.21
C PRO A 624 -5.97 -36.82 -12.96
N TYR A 625 -5.92 -35.93 -11.96
CA TYR A 625 -5.26 -36.16 -10.66
C TYR A 625 -6.31 -36.29 -9.55
N LYS A 626 -6.73 -37.53 -9.27
CA LYS A 626 -7.77 -37.82 -8.27
C LYS A 626 -7.19 -38.03 -6.88
N THR A 627 -5.93 -38.46 -6.83
CA THR A 627 -5.19 -38.82 -5.62
C THR A 627 -3.80 -38.18 -5.64
N TYR A 628 -3.16 -38.20 -4.46
CA TYR A 628 -1.76 -37.77 -4.32
C TYR A 628 -0.84 -38.57 -5.26
N GLU A 629 -1.08 -39.88 -5.37
CA GLU A 629 -0.29 -40.77 -6.21
C GLU A 629 -0.42 -40.42 -7.70
N ASP A 630 -1.60 -40.01 -8.15
CA ASP A 630 -1.79 -39.55 -9.54
C ASP A 630 -0.96 -38.29 -9.83
N LEU A 631 -0.96 -37.33 -8.89
CA LEU A 631 -0.26 -36.05 -9.04
C LEU A 631 1.26 -36.20 -8.94
N TRP A 632 1.76 -37.01 -8.01
CA TRP A 632 3.19 -37.06 -7.69
C TRP A 632 3.90 -38.32 -8.19
N ASN A 633 3.16 -39.32 -8.70
CA ASN A 633 3.68 -40.64 -9.06
C ASN A 633 4.44 -41.31 -7.90
N GLU A 634 3.95 -41.11 -6.67
CA GLU A 634 4.47 -41.70 -5.44
C GLU A 634 3.42 -41.77 -4.32
N PRO A 635 3.56 -42.70 -3.38
CA PRO A 635 2.71 -42.72 -2.19
C PRO A 635 2.91 -41.44 -1.38
N GLN A 636 1.88 -41.05 -0.62
CA GLN A 636 1.96 -39.90 0.27
C GLN A 636 3.06 -40.13 1.32
N PRO A 637 4.02 -39.20 1.46
CA PRO A 637 5.19 -39.34 2.33
C PRO A 637 4.86 -39.27 3.83
#